data_AF-A0A0M8MVR7-F1
#
_entry.id   AF-A0A0M8MVR7-F1
#
_cell.length_a   1.000
_cell.length_b   1.000
_cell.length_c   1.000
_cell.angle_alpha   90.00
_cell.angle_beta   90.00
_cell.angle_gamma   90.00
#
_symmetry.space_group_name_H-M   'P 1'
#
loop_
_entity.id
_entity.type
_entity.pdbx_description
1 polymer ?
#
loop_
_entity_poly.entity_id
_entity_poly.type
_entity_poly.pdbx_seq_one_letter_code
_entity_poly.pdbx_strand_id
1 'polypeptide(L)'
;MGSDNASEGEARTHTSASPKLTQMDDPAAKRAFLASLPCAPDEALTALQSVQDVWWVAAASVAAIRMGTDWHASDAVRVVTYALEQATSLDEDVYAQLKEAKQASSAAPDAFLAWLDAEPERVHRVLLRRKLWHMLWLLSIPLASSKTATVHVDMASLADTPLLDHARHLCLAGNARGLLALVGAHATVARSLFPHRFALLHTLLTAGGVAPASLAQWRLLPGTRMPVEDRESGIWVDALAAPTPSSPMAAALWVEHPIVVTALAQRSAATHPVVPPPPPPALLDWYTDVVQELEEHWGLVDAASALAQAGVRLGLVSLQRLAQELDFLHMLVYQLGLRTWRLSTLRHASLASLVSGMTAQSHHPRPPAALASLLHESLLPYIQASSPHRTDTMPSESAMGVEMALDVWEARGAAPALPIVHAMLQRTWIAREDQVRLTLALLGASDEASASAYTHYAALLATVPSDDAMPVSFSPLVRVLAPQLPLSARALWDALAMASPPMLDDAWRILRIYVEVGRVCTQHGAPLSPQACWRGAFTTPAQTASLAKALVQHTLQHHRGRERPAMESLCAALAPWLGEPPRMPPSLVRALFRQLLLAREPILFNEVVSRLPHTCPTVATYLTADEAEALVLETTHAWIAQATTCDPLHGPLLRARETLDAAPHTEAIRRELAFLALVGQLHTYALPSLSPSEPGSLTPQQVRAMPHKLELLARVLSLHTDAYRAPHILDVGRACSEAPDDDVRVAAMLADAAAASGDLRAARAQCDQLVVHTRALSRTEHAAAWDVAWRTCFQLAKHPQWTDARARASVLGQALTLAPPEHIPTVLQAWQEWAPFTGAPSLSTSAMSRRADRSTSLARLLTRPAIASVSTSHAPPRGRTAQLFDSVAEQHAPQAAQLARQLLGNFSAGWWGDDKASRS
;
A
#
# COMPACT_ATOMS: atom_id res chain seq x y z
N MET A 1 -22.73 50.81 -75.23
CA MET A 1 -22.33 50.45 -76.60
C MET A 1 -22.80 49.02 -76.79
N GLY A 2 -24.04 48.77 -77.19
CA GLY A 2 -24.76 49.20 -78.40
C GLY A 2 -25.03 47.90 -79.16
N SER A 3 -26.21 47.60 -79.68
CA SER A 3 -27.50 48.28 -79.76
C SER A 3 -28.53 47.20 -80.14
N ASP A 4 -29.78 47.54 -79.88
CA ASP A 4 -31.00 46.77 -80.12
C ASP A 4 -31.13 46.09 -81.49
N ASN A 5 -31.86 44.98 -81.50
CA ASN A 5 -32.98 44.82 -82.43
C ASN A 5 -34.05 43.91 -81.82
N ALA A 6 -35.24 44.49 -81.64
CA ALA A 6 -36.48 43.82 -81.29
C ALA A 6 -37.20 43.30 -82.53
N SER A 7 -37.89 42.16 -82.43
CA SER A 7 -39.33 42.04 -82.72
C SER A 7 -39.79 40.57 -82.72
N GLU A 8 -40.66 40.26 -81.75
CA GLU A 8 -41.91 39.47 -81.81
C GLU A 8 -42.09 38.33 -82.85
N GLY A 9 -42.59 37.19 -82.37
CA GLY A 9 -43.20 36.16 -83.21
C GLY A 9 -43.55 34.85 -82.50
N GLU A 10 -44.69 34.84 -81.80
CA GLU A 10 -45.58 33.69 -81.54
C GLU A 10 -45.17 32.55 -80.59
N ALA A 11 -45.90 32.52 -79.48
CA ALA A 11 -46.10 31.38 -78.60
C ALA A 11 -46.71 30.16 -79.31
N ARG A 12 -46.16 28.98 -79.05
CA ARG A 12 -46.91 27.72 -79.13
C ARG A 12 -46.81 26.98 -77.78
N THR A 13 -47.88 27.13 -77.02
CA THR A 13 -48.28 26.25 -75.92
C THR A 13 -48.49 24.83 -76.45
N HIS A 14 -47.66 23.88 -76.02
CA HIS A 14 -48.00 22.46 -76.09
C HIS A 14 -48.48 21.98 -74.72
N THR A 15 -49.79 22.13 -74.51
CA THR A 15 -50.58 21.32 -73.57
C THR A 15 -50.69 19.92 -74.17
N SER A 16 -49.88 18.96 -73.70
CA SER A 16 -50.08 17.55 -74.04
C SER A 16 -51.18 16.98 -73.14
N ALA A 17 -52.36 16.77 -73.72
CA ALA A 17 -53.43 16.01 -73.10
C ALA A 17 -52.98 14.56 -72.88
N SER A 18 -53.00 14.09 -71.63
CA SER A 18 -52.74 12.69 -71.29
C SER A 18 -53.86 11.80 -71.84
N PRO A 19 -53.55 10.77 -72.66
CA PRO A 19 -54.57 9.86 -73.18
C PRO A 19 -55.06 8.95 -72.05
N LYS A 20 -56.39 8.80 -71.92
CA LYS A 20 -57.00 7.74 -71.10
C LYS A 20 -56.66 6.39 -71.73
N LEU A 21 -55.88 5.55 -71.04
CA LEU A 21 -55.45 4.23 -71.52
C LEU A 21 -56.52 3.17 -71.19
N THR A 22 -57.46 2.98 -72.12
CA THR A 22 -58.41 1.86 -72.12
C THR A 22 -57.70 0.56 -72.52
N GLN A 23 -57.65 -0.42 -71.61
CA GLN A 23 -57.18 -1.81 -71.77
C GLN A 23 -55.82 -1.99 -72.47
N MET A 24 -54.74 -1.94 -71.68
CA MET A 24 -53.42 -2.41 -72.11
C MET A 24 -53.41 -3.95 -72.14
N ASP A 25 -53.72 -4.59 -73.26
CA ASP A 25 -53.51 -6.04 -73.44
C ASP A 25 -52.14 -6.38 -74.05
N ASP A 26 -51.43 -5.38 -74.60
CA ASP A 26 -50.11 -5.56 -75.20
C ASP A 26 -48.98 -5.61 -74.13
N PRO A 27 -48.22 -6.71 -74.02
CA PRO A 27 -47.11 -6.84 -73.08
C PRO A 27 -45.96 -5.84 -73.34
N ALA A 28 -45.80 -5.33 -74.56
CA ALA A 28 -44.79 -4.32 -74.88
C ALA A 28 -45.19 -2.94 -74.29
N ALA A 29 -46.46 -2.57 -74.42
CA ALA A 29 -47.01 -1.36 -73.81
C ALA A 29 -46.95 -1.42 -72.27
N LYS A 30 -47.21 -2.59 -71.66
CA LYS A 30 -47.04 -2.82 -70.21
C LYS A 30 -45.61 -2.58 -69.74
N ARG A 31 -44.61 -3.08 -70.46
CA ARG A 31 -43.19 -2.88 -70.13
C ARG A 31 -42.75 -1.43 -70.30
N ALA A 32 -43.20 -0.76 -71.38
CA ALA A 32 -42.90 0.65 -71.62
C ALA A 32 -43.49 1.56 -70.54
N PHE A 33 -44.72 1.29 -70.10
CA PHE A 33 -45.36 1.98 -68.99
C PHE A 33 -44.59 1.78 -67.68
N LEU A 34 -44.25 0.54 -67.31
CA LEU A 34 -43.47 0.25 -66.10
C LEU A 34 -42.09 0.93 -66.10
N ALA A 35 -41.46 1.06 -67.27
CA ALA A 35 -40.19 1.77 -67.42
C ALA A 35 -40.31 3.31 -67.26
N SER A 36 -41.52 3.86 -67.39
CA SER A 36 -41.82 5.30 -67.21
C SER A 36 -42.23 5.69 -65.79
N LEU A 37 -42.42 4.70 -64.90
CA LEU A 37 -42.79 4.90 -63.49
C LEU A 37 -41.69 5.38 -62.53
N PRO A 38 -40.35 5.36 -62.81
CA PRO A 38 -39.39 6.03 -61.95
C PRO A 38 -39.48 7.56 -62.16
N CYS A 39 -40.56 8.15 -61.63
CA CYS A 39 -40.93 9.56 -61.75
C CYS A 39 -41.33 10.14 -60.39
N ALA A 40 -41.61 11.44 -60.34
CA ALA A 40 -42.05 12.10 -59.10
C ALA A 40 -43.35 11.45 -58.58
N PRO A 41 -43.59 11.40 -57.26
CA PRO A 41 -44.73 10.66 -56.69
C PRO A 41 -46.09 11.14 -57.20
N ASP A 42 -46.25 12.44 -57.47
CA ASP A 42 -47.49 12.99 -58.04
C ASP A 42 -47.68 12.63 -59.53
N GLU A 43 -46.58 12.47 -60.29
CA GLU A 43 -46.59 11.99 -61.67
C GLU A 43 -46.92 10.49 -61.74
N ALA A 44 -46.38 9.70 -60.80
CA ALA A 44 -46.72 8.29 -60.67
C ALA A 44 -48.21 8.09 -60.32
N LEU A 45 -48.75 8.88 -59.38
CA LEU A 45 -50.17 8.81 -59.01
C LEU A 45 -51.10 9.20 -60.17
N THR A 46 -50.77 10.26 -60.92
CA THR A 46 -51.55 10.67 -62.10
C THR A 46 -51.48 9.65 -63.23
N ALA A 47 -50.33 9.00 -63.43
CA ALA A 47 -50.21 7.89 -64.38
C ALA A 47 -51.07 6.69 -63.96
N LEU A 48 -51.08 6.32 -62.67
CA LEU A 48 -51.90 5.23 -62.16
C LEU A 48 -53.41 5.51 -62.28
N GLN A 49 -53.85 6.76 -62.10
CA GLN A 49 -55.25 7.17 -62.30
C GLN A 49 -55.75 7.03 -63.73
N SER A 50 -54.84 6.96 -64.71
CA SER A 50 -55.20 6.80 -66.12
C SER A 50 -55.49 5.34 -66.53
N VAL A 51 -55.17 4.38 -65.65
CA VAL A 51 -55.35 2.94 -65.86
C VAL A 51 -56.73 2.49 -65.37
N GLN A 52 -57.45 1.74 -66.20
CA GLN A 52 -58.78 1.23 -65.85
C GLN A 52 -58.78 -0.12 -65.12
N ASP A 53 -57.78 -0.97 -65.34
CA ASP A 53 -57.68 -2.29 -64.69
C ASP A 53 -57.12 -2.15 -63.27
N VAL A 54 -57.98 -2.46 -62.29
CA VAL A 54 -57.70 -2.42 -60.85
C VAL A 54 -56.48 -3.25 -60.44
N TRP A 55 -56.31 -4.45 -61.01
CA TRP A 55 -55.19 -5.33 -60.64
C TRP A 55 -53.90 -4.93 -61.32
N TRP A 56 -53.99 -4.28 -62.49
CA TRP A 56 -52.86 -3.61 -63.12
C TRP A 56 -52.42 -2.37 -62.34
N VAL A 57 -53.35 -1.57 -61.82
CA VAL A 57 -53.05 -0.46 -60.89
C VAL A 57 -52.30 -0.97 -59.66
N ALA A 58 -52.77 -2.06 -59.05
CA ALA A 58 -52.12 -2.67 -57.89
C ALA A 58 -50.68 -3.13 -58.20
N ALA A 59 -50.47 -3.82 -59.33
CA ALA A 59 -49.15 -4.30 -59.75
C ALA A 59 -48.20 -3.15 -60.12
N ALA A 60 -48.72 -2.14 -60.82
CA ALA A 60 -47.97 -0.94 -61.20
C ALA A 60 -47.59 -0.09 -59.97
N SER A 61 -48.44 0.01 -58.95
CA SER A 61 -48.11 0.69 -57.69
C SER A 61 -46.96 0.00 -56.95
N VAL A 62 -46.94 -1.33 -56.89
CA VAL A 62 -45.83 -2.09 -56.31
C VAL A 62 -44.53 -1.85 -57.09
N ALA A 63 -44.61 -1.84 -58.43
CA ALA A 63 -43.46 -1.56 -59.29
C ALA A 63 -42.96 -0.11 -59.16
N ALA A 64 -43.86 0.87 -59.08
CA ALA A 64 -43.51 2.28 -58.91
C ALA A 64 -42.73 2.52 -57.62
N ILE A 65 -43.18 1.96 -56.50
CA ILE A 65 -42.51 2.09 -55.20
C ILE A 65 -41.17 1.34 -55.19
N ARG A 66 -41.06 0.24 -55.93
CA ARG A 66 -39.81 -0.52 -56.07
C ARG A 66 -38.76 0.23 -56.89
N MET A 67 -39.18 0.98 -57.91
CA MET A 67 -38.30 1.68 -58.85
C MET A 67 -38.07 3.16 -58.48
N GLY A 68 -38.90 3.73 -57.60
CA GLY A 68 -38.79 5.09 -57.12
C GLY A 68 -37.61 5.27 -56.18
N THR A 69 -36.62 6.06 -56.59
CA THR A 69 -35.52 6.50 -55.73
C THR A 69 -35.93 7.77 -54.99
N ASP A 70 -35.64 7.85 -53.68
CA ASP A 70 -35.84 9.04 -52.83
C ASP A 70 -37.31 9.45 -52.54
N TRP A 71 -38.25 8.53 -52.65
CA TRP A 71 -39.64 8.80 -52.25
C TRP A 71 -39.76 8.99 -50.74
N HIS A 72 -40.51 10.00 -50.30
CA HIS A 72 -40.92 10.10 -48.90
C HIS A 72 -41.92 8.99 -48.56
N ALA A 73 -41.84 8.45 -47.35
CA ALA A 73 -42.74 7.41 -46.88
C ALA A 73 -44.21 7.86 -46.93
N SER A 74 -44.51 9.15 -46.72
CA SER A 74 -45.85 9.73 -46.87
C SER A 74 -46.39 9.62 -48.31
N ASP A 75 -45.53 9.76 -49.31
CA ASP A 75 -45.91 9.69 -50.72
C ASP A 75 -46.12 8.24 -51.17
N ALA A 76 -45.26 7.33 -50.69
CA ALA A 76 -45.47 5.90 -50.87
C ALA A 76 -46.81 5.46 -50.24
N VAL A 77 -47.16 5.95 -49.04
CA VAL A 77 -48.47 5.68 -48.41
C VAL A 77 -49.63 6.15 -49.29
N ARG A 78 -49.55 7.34 -49.91
CA ARG A 78 -50.59 7.84 -50.82
C ARG A 78 -50.82 6.90 -52.01
N VAL A 79 -49.75 6.43 -52.64
CA VAL A 79 -49.81 5.54 -53.81
C VAL A 79 -50.34 4.15 -53.44
N VAL A 80 -49.91 3.59 -52.31
CA VAL A 80 -50.43 2.30 -51.81
C VAL A 80 -51.91 2.43 -51.42
N THR A 81 -52.29 3.51 -50.75
CA THR A 81 -53.69 3.74 -50.33
C THR A 81 -54.61 3.85 -51.54
N TYR A 82 -54.18 4.55 -52.60
CA TYR A 82 -54.94 4.63 -53.85
C TYR A 82 -55.15 3.24 -54.49
N ALA A 83 -54.11 2.42 -54.58
CA ALA A 83 -54.24 1.05 -55.07
C ALA A 83 -55.13 0.19 -54.16
N LEU A 84 -55.08 0.44 -52.84
CA LEU A 84 -55.91 -0.26 -51.88
C LEU A 84 -57.40 0.08 -52.03
N GLU A 85 -57.75 1.33 -52.33
CA GLU A 85 -59.13 1.77 -52.54
C GLU A 85 -59.76 1.14 -53.80
N GLN A 86 -58.98 1.02 -54.88
CA GLN A 86 -59.48 0.46 -56.15
C GLN A 86 -59.78 -1.05 -56.05
N ALA A 87 -59.00 -1.80 -55.27
CA ALA A 87 -59.12 -3.25 -55.14
C ALA A 87 -59.93 -3.73 -53.91
N THR A 88 -60.83 -2.88 -53.40
CA THR A 88 -61.66 -3.18 -52.21
C THR A 88 -62.66 -4.31 -52.40
N SER A 89 -63.13 -4.55 -53.63
CA SER A 89 -64.13 -5.61 -53.89
C SER A 89 -63.65 -7.01 -53.50
N LEU A 90 -62.35 -7.29 -53.57
CA LEU A 90 -61.79 -8.59 -53.17
C LEU A 90 -61.95 -8.86 -51.67
N ASP A 91 -61.93 -7.81 -50.85
CA ASP A 91 -61.99 -7.97 -49.40
C ASP A 91 -63.35 -8.57 -48.98
N GLU A 92 -64.46 -8.14 -49.60
CA GLU A 92 -65.80 -8.69 -49.38
C GLU A 92 -65.90 -10.17 -49.78
N ASP A 93 -65.31 -10.53 -50.93
CA ASP A 93 -65.27 -11.92 -51.40
C ASP A 93 -64.50 -12.82 -50.42
N VAL A 94 -63.34 -12.36 -49.93
CA VAL A 94 -62.55 -13.09 -48.94
C VAL A 94 -63.28 -13.20 -47.60
N TYR A 95 -63.99 -12.17 -47.15
CA TYR A 95 -64.78 -12.23 -45.92
C TYR A 95 -65.95 -13.20 -46.01
N ALA A 96 -66.68 -13.20 -47.13
CA ALA A 96 -67.76 -14.15 -47.36
C ALA A 96 -67.25 -15.59 -47.25
N GLN A 97 -66.11 -15.88 -47.89
CA GLN A 97 -65.48 -17.21 -47.85
C GLN A 97 -64.89 -17.57 -46.50
N LEU A 98 -64.30 -16.63 -45.78
CA LEU A 98 -63.84 -16.88 -44.40
C LEU A 98 -64.99 -17.18 -43.45
N LYS A 99 -66.17 -16.59 -43.66
CA LYS A 99 -67.38 -16.88 -42.90
C LYS A 99 -67.89 -18.30 -43.18
N GLU A 100 -67.89 -18.72 -44.44
CA GLU A 100 -68.24 -20.09 -44.86
C GLU A 100 -67.24 -21.13 -44.32
N ALA A 101 -65.93 -20.87 -44.45
CA ALA A 101 -64.87 -21.75 -43.95
C ALA A 101 -64.90 -21.93 -42.43
N LYS A 102 -65.24 -20.87 -41.66
CA LYS A 102 -65.39 -20.95 -40.20
C LYS A 102 -66.54 -21.84 -39.76
N GLN A 103 -67.61 -21.95 -40.55
CA GLN A 103 -68.74 -22.82 -40.23
C GLN A 103 -68.41 -24.31 -40.42
N ALA A 104 -67.37 -24.64 -41.20
CA ALA A 104 -66.94 -26.01 -41.48
C ALA A 104 -66.02 -26.64 -40.40
N SER A 105 -65.60 -25.87 -39.38
CA SER A 105 -64.87 -26.22 -38.14
C SER A 105 -63.57 -27.05 -38.26
N SER A 106 -63.54 -28.20 -38.94
CA SER A 106 -62.36 -29.11 -39.02
C SER A 106 -61.56 -29.06 -40.33
N ALA A 107 -62.15 -28.58 -41.43
CA ALA A 107 -61.51 -28.50 -42.76
C ALA A 107 -61.42 -27.05 -43.30
N ALA A 108 -61.44 -26.06 -42.41
CA ALA A 108 -61.50 -24.65 -42.78
C ALA A 108 -60.36 -24.15 -43.72
N PRO A 109 -59.07 -24.51 -43.53
CA PRO A 109 -58.02 -24.09 -44.47
C PRO A 109 -58.17 -24.79 -45.83
N ASP A 110 -58.61 -26.04 -45.85
CA ASP A 110 -58.78 -26.83 -47.08
C ASP A 110 -59.97 -26.33 -47.92
N ALA A 111 -61.03 -25.87 -47.26
CA ALA A 111 -62.17 -25.22 -47.92
C ALA A 111 -61.79 -23.88 -48.57
N PHE A 112 -60.99 -23.06 -47.86
CA PHE A 112 -60.50 -21.80 -48.41
C PHE A 112 -59.50 -22.02 -49.56
N LEU A 113 -58.67 -23.06 -49.46
CA LEU A 113 -57.81 -23.51 -50.55
C LEU A 113 -58.58 -23.90 -51.80
N ALA A 114 -59.66 -24.66 -51.65
CA ALA A 114 -60.52 -25.03 -52.77
C ALA A 114 -61.12 -23.79 -53.47
N TRP A 115 -61.48 -22.75 -52.72
CA TRP A 115 -61.93 -21.48 -53.28
C TRP A 115 -60.82 -20.72 -54.03
N LEU A 116 -59.58 -20.73 -53.51
CA LEU A 116 -58.42 -20.16 -54.19
C LEU A 116 -58.11 -20.89 -55.50
N ASP A 117 -58.27 -22.20 -55.52
CA ASP A 117 -57.95 -23.08 -56.65
C ASP A 117 -59.03 -23.07 -57.75
N ALA A 118 -60.24 -22.60 -57.43
CA ALA A 118 -61.35 -22.53 -58.37
C ALA A 118 -61.09 -21.57 -59.55
N GLU A 119 -60.25 -20.54 -59.35
CA GLU A 119 -59.81 -19.63 -60.41
C GLU A 119 -58.31 -19.34 -60.30
N PRO A 120 -57.52 -19.50 -61.37
CA PRO A 120 -56.06 -19.37 -61.31
C PRO A 120 -55.60 -17.95 -60.95
N GLU A 121 -56.40 -16.93 -61.22
CA GLU A 121 -56.05 -15.53 -60.94
C GLU A 121 -56.26 -15.14 -59.46
N ARG A 122 -57.10 -15.88 -58.70
CA ARG A 122 -57.43 -15.51 -57.31
C ARG A 122 -56.22 -15.54 -56.40
N VAL A 123 -55.35 -16.55 -56.51
CA VAL A 123 -54.12 -16.64 -55.73
C VAL A 123 -53.24 -15.40 -55.96
N HIS A 124 -53.05 -14.99 -57.21
CA HIS A 124 -52.23 -13.82 -57.55
C HIS A 124 -52.86 -12.51 -57.05
N ARG A 125 -54.18 -12.36 -57.17
CA ARG A 125 -54.92 -11.19 -56.68
C ARG A 125 -54.87 -11.08 -55.15
N VAL A 126 -55.05 -12.20 -54.44
CA VAL A 126 -54.93 -12.30 -52.98
C VAL A 126 -53.52 -11.98 -52.50
N LEU A 127 -52.49 -12.51 -53.16
CA LEU A 127 -51.09 -12.21 -52.84
C LEU A 127 -50.74 -10.74 -53.09
N LEU A 128 -51.18 -10.18 -54.22
CA LEU A 128 -50.93 -8.77 -54.55
C LEU A 128 -51.65 -7.84 -53.58
N ARG A 129 -52.89 -8.17 -53.19
CA ARG A 129 -53.67 -7.44 -52.19
C ARG A 129 -53.03 -7.50 -50.80
N ARG A 130 -52.57 -8.68 -50.37
CA ARG A 130 -51.81 -8.88 -49.12
C ARG A 130 -50.51 -8.09 -49.12
N LYS A 131 -49.78 -8.10 -50.23
CA LYS A 131 -48.53 -7.36 -50.42
C LYS A 131 -48.72 -5.85 -50.26
N LEU A 132 -49.78 -5.27 -50.83
CA LEU A 132 -50.09 -3.85 -50.65
C LEU A 132 -50.36 -3.49 -49.19
N TRP A 133 -51.10 -4.33 -48.45
CA TRP A 133 -51.32 -4.13 -47.01
C TRP A 133 -50.03 -4.23 -46.20
N HIS A 134 -49.16 -5.21 -46.50
CA HIS A 134 -47.85 -5.33 -45.87
C HIS A 134 -46.97 -4.11 -46.13
N MET A 135 -46.92 -3.63 -47.38
CA MET A 135 -46.21 -2.40 -47.72
C MET A 135 -46.74 -1.22 -46.92
N LEU A 136 -48.07 -1.06 -46.82
CA LEU A 136 -48.69 0.01 -46.03
C LEU A 136 -48.29 -0.05 -44.55
N TRP A 137 -48.32 -1.23 -43.93
CA TRP A 137 -47.94 -1.39 -42.53
C TRP A 137 -46.45 -1.18 -42.30
N LEU A 138 -45.58 -1.66 -43.19
CA LEU A 138 -44.14 -1.47 -43.06
C LEU A 138 -43.72 0.00 -43.24
N LEU A 139 -44.48 0.79 -44.01
CA LEU A 139 -44.25 2.23 -44.14
C LEU A 139 -44.51 3.01 -42.84
N SER A 140 -45.18 2.43 -41.84
CA SER A 140 -45.31 3.06 -40.52
C SER A 140 -43.97 3.16 -39.79
N ILE A 141 -43.01 2.29 -40.09
CA ILE A 141 -41.68 2.23 -39.46
C ILE A 141 -40.85 3.49 -39.78
N PRO A 142 -40.61 3.87 -41.05
CA PRO A 142 -39.92 5.12 -41.37
C PRO A 142 -40.73 6.35 -40.94
N LEU A 143 -42.06 6.33 -41.01
CA LEU A 143 -42.91 7.45 -40.56
C LEU A 143 -42.80 7.70 -39.05
N ALA A 144 -42.47 6.69 -38.26
CA ALA A 144 -42.24 6.83 -36.83
C ALA A 144 -40.91 7.53 -36.50
N SER A 145 -39.94 7.56 -37.42
CA SER A 145 -38.67 8.27 -37.23
C SER A 145 -38.77 9.73 -37.68
N SER A 146 -39.36 9.99 -38.85
CA SER A 146 -39.63 11.33 -39.38
C SER A 146 -40.75 11.33 -40.42
N LYS A 147 -41.53 12.41 -40.47
CA LYS A 147 -42.51 12.63 -41.54
C LYS A 147 -41.86 12.77 -42.93
N THR A 148 -40.59 13.14 -42.99
CA THR A 148 -39.80 13.27 -44.23
C THR A 148 -38.91 12.06 -44.50
N ALA A 149 -39.07 10.96 -43.76
CA ALA A 149 -38.26 9.77 -43.94
C ALA A 149 -38.42 9.22 -45.37
N THR A 150 -37.31 8.96 -46.02
CA THR A 150 -37.22 8.44 -47.38
C THR A 150 -37.19 6.91 -47.39
N VAL A 151 -37.79 6.31 -48.41
CA VAL A 151 -37.84 4.86 -48.61
C VAL A 151 -36.56 4.43 -49.32
N HIS A 152 -35.56 3.97 -48.56
CA HIS A 152 -34.25 3.57 -49.10
C HIS A 152 -34.12 2.08 -49.43
N VAL A 153 -35.15 1.27 -49.09
CA VAL A 153 -35.13 -0.18 -49.25
C VAL A 153 -36.26 -0.59 -50.19
N ASP A 154 -36.06 -1.66 -50.96
CA ASP A 154 -37.09 -2.27 -51.79
C ASP A 154 -38.25 -2.79 -50.92
N MET A 155 -39.21 -1.89 -50.62
CA MET A 155 -40.39 -2.18 -49.79
C MET A 155 -41.24 -3.31 -50.37
N ALA A 156 -41.22 -3.47 -51.69
CA ALA A 156 -41.93 -4.56 -52.34
C ALA A 156 -41.26 -5.91 -52.01
N SER A 157 -39.93 -5.98 -51.96
CA SER A 157 -39.22 -7.19 -51.51
C SER A 157 -39.43 -7.47 -50.02
N LEU A 158 -39.45 -6.42 -49.19
CA LEU A 158 -39.70 -6.55 -47.75
C LEU A 158 -41.12 -7.03 -47.45
N ALA A 159 -42.13 -6.60 -48.22
CA ALA A 159 -43.51 -7.03 -48.01
C ALA A 159 -43.72 -8.55 -48.21
N ASP A 160 -42.80 -9.22 -48.92
CA ASP A 160 -42.84 -10.68 -49.11
C ASP A 160 -42.35 -11.46 -47.87
N THR A 161 -41.60 -10.83 -46.96
CA THR A 161 -41.16 -11.49 -45.73
C THR A 161 -42.23 -11.43 -44.64
N PRO A 162 -42.33 -12.45 -43.77
CA PRO A 162 -43.36 -12.51 -42.73
C PRO A 162 -43.26 -11.36 -41.73
N LEU A 163 -44.40 -10.86 -41.25
CA LEU A 163 -44.43 -9.76 -40.27
C LEU A 163 -43.68 -10.10 -38.97
N LEU A 164 -43.69 -11.38 -38.55
CA LEU A 164 -42.94 -11.83 -37.39
C LEU A 164 -41.43 -11.68 -37.58
N ASP A 165 -40.92 -11.95 -38.79
CA ASP A 165 -39.49 -11.83 -39.07
C ASP A 165 -39.07 -10.36 -39.17
N HIS A 166 -39.94 -9.48 -39.70
CA HIS A 166 -39.74 -8.03 -39.58
C HIS A 166 -39.69 -7.57 -38.12
N ALA A 167 -40.64 -8.00 -37.30
CA ALA A 167 -40.64 -7.68 -35.88
C ALA A 167 -39.36 -8.18 -35.18
N ARG A 168 -38.90 -9.39 -35.49
CA ARG A 168 -37.64 -9.94 -34.97
C ARG A 168 -36.43 -9.12 -35.43
N HIS A 169 -36.34 -8.75 -36.71
CA HIS A 169 -35.25 -7.91 -37.20
C HIS A 169 -35.25 -6.52 -36.55
N LEU A 170 -36.42 -5.92 -36.34
CA LEU A 170 -36.54 -4.67 -35.58
C LEU A 170 -36.08 -4.84 -34.14
N CYS A 171 -36.44 -5.95 -33.48
CA CYS A 171 -36.00 -6.26 -32.12
C CYS A 171 -34.49 -6.46 -32.03
N LEU A 172 -33.91 -7.23 -32.95
CA LEU A 172 -32.46 -7.47 -33.05
C LEU A 172 -31.69 -6.17 -33.34
N ALA A 173 -32.27 -5.26 -34.12
CA ALA A 173 -31.71 -3.95 -34.40
C ALA A 173 -31.92 -2.93 -33.25
N GLY A 174 -32.58 -3.32 -32.16
CA GLY A 174 -32.92 -2.42 -31.04
C GLY A 174 -33.95 -1.33 -31.39
N ASN A 175 -34.65 -1.44 -32.53
CA ASN A 175 -35.60 -0.45 -33.00
C ASN A 175 -37.00 -0.64 -32.38
N ALA A 176 -37.09 -0.42 -31.08
CA ALA A 176 -38.35 -0.51 -30.33
C ALA A 176 -39.42 0.49 -30.80
N ARG A 177 -39.03 1.66 -31.32
CA ARG A 177 -39.98 2.63 -31.92
C ARG A 177 -40.58 2.13 -33.22
N GLY A 178 -39.77 1.48 -34.07
CA GLY A 178 -40.25 0.81 -35.27
C GLY A 178 -41.20 -0.34 -34.93
N LEU A 179 -40.89 -1.14 -33.91
CA LEU A 179 -41.82 -2.17 -33.42
C LEU A 179 -43.14 -1.56 -32.94
N LEU A 180 -43.08 -0.48 -32.14
CA LEU A 180 -44.26 0.23 -31.65
C LEU A 180 -45.13 0.74 -32.80
N ALA A 181 -44.51 1.32 -33.83
CA ALA A 181 -45.19 1.82 -35.01
C ALA A 181 -45.82 0.69 -35.84
N LEU A 182 -45.16 -0.46 -35.94
CA LEU A 182 -45.67 -1.64 -36.63
C LEU A 182 -46.86 -2.24 -35.89
N VAL A 183 -46.76 -2.40 -34.56
CA VAL A 183 -47.86 -2.88 -33.70
C VAL A 183 -49.05 -1.93 -33.75
N GLY A 184 -48.80 -0.61 -33.70
CA GLY A 184 -49.82 0.43 -33.81
C GLY A 184 -50.34 0.67 -35.23
N ALA A 185 -49.76 0.05 -36.26
CA ALA A 185 -50.18 0.26 -37.64
C ALA A 185 -51.59 -0.30 -37.89
N HIS A 186 -51.88 -1.48 -37.35
CA HIS A 186 -53.19 -2.12 -37.51
C HIS A 186 -53.44 -3.25 -36.51
N ALA A 187 -54.71 -3.48 -36.15
CA ALA A 187 -55.11 -4.54 -35.21
C ALA A 187 -54.76 -5.96 -35.68
N THR A 188 -54.68 -6.22 -36.99
CA THR A 188 -54.20 -7.51 -37.52
C THR A 188 -52.74 -7.74 -37.23
N VAL A 189 -51.92 -6.71 -37.39
CA VAL A 189 -50.48 -6.77 -37.12
C VAL A 189 -50.29 -7.08 -35.64
N ALA A 190 -50.98 -6.33 -34.77
CA ALA A 190 -50.99 -6.60 -33.33
C ALA A 190 -51.42 -8.05 -33.02
N ARG A 191 -52.53 -8.55 -33.58
CA ARG A 191 -53.01 -9.94 -33.37
C ARG A 191 -52.03 -11.01 -33.84
N SER A 192 -51.34 -10.79 -34.95
CA SER A 192 -50.36 -11.73 -35.49
C SER A 192 -49.08 -11.79 -34.63
N LEU A 193 -48.65 -10.66 -34.06
CA LEU A 193 -47.42 -10.56 -33.28
C LEU A 193 -47.63 -10.84 -31.79
N PHE A 194 -48.83 -10.62 -31.27
CA PHE A 194 -49.16 -10.73 -29.85
C PHE A 194 -48.79 -12.08 -29.20
N PRO A 195 -48.98 -13.25 -29.85
CA PRO A 195 -48.54 -14.54 -29.30
C PRO A 195 -47.03 -14.62 -29.07
N HIS A 196 -46.24 -13.83 -29.80
CA HIS A 196 -44.77 -13.81 -29.72
C HIS A 196 -44.23 -12.66 -28.85
N ARG A 197 -45.09 -11.86 -28.21
CA ARG A 197 -44.71 -10.61 -27.51
C ARG A 197 -43.59 -10.78 -26.49
N PHE A 198 -43.61 -11.83 -25.67
CA PHE A 198 -42.56 -12.07 -24.67
C PHE A 198 -41.21 -12.40 -25.30
N ALA A 199 -41.19 -13.12 -26.43
CA ALA A 199 -39.98 -13.39 -27.18
C ALA A 199 -39.43 -12.12 -27.87
N LEU A 200 -40.31 -11.27 -28.40
CA LEU A 200 -39.94 -9.99 -28.99
C LEU A 200 -39.38 -9.02 -27.95
N LEU A 201 -40.01 -8.94 -26.77
CA LEU A 201 -39.53 -8.14 -25.63
C LEU A 201 -38.21 -8.66 -25.08
N HIS A 202 -38.08 -9.98 -24.93
CA HIS A 202 -36.83 -10.63 -24.54
C HIS A 202 -35.70 -10.26 -25.51
N THR A 203 -35.94 -10.36 -26.82
CA THR A 203 -34.95 -10.00 -27.85
C THR A 203 -34.56 -8.52 -27.78
N LEU A 204 -35.53 -7.62 -27.55
CA LEU A 204 -35.26 -6.18 -27.38
C LEU A 204 -34.37 -5.88 -26.17
N LEU A 205 -34.63 -6.56 -25.05
CA LEU A 205 -33.91 -6.38 -23.80
C LEU A 205 -32.49 -6.98 -23.86
N THR A 206 -32.32 -8.12 -24.53
CA THR A 206 -31.05 -8.85 -24.62
C THR A 206 -30.25 -8.42 -25.85
N ALA A 207 -30.48 -9.06 -27.00
CA ALA A 207 -29.72 -8.83 -28.23
C ALA A 207 -29.88 -7.40 -28.80
N GLY A 208 -31.06 -6.79 -28.63
CA GLY A 208 -31.37 -5.44 -29.08
C GLY A 208 -30.82 -4.33 -28.18
N GLY A 209 -30.39 -4.66 -26.95
CA GLY A 209 -29.76 -3.71 -26.02
C GLY A 209 -30.62 -2.50 -25.63
N VAL A 210 -31.95 -2.58 -25.74
CA VAL A 210 -32.83 -1.44 -25.45
C VAL A 210 -32.99 -1.28 -23.94
N ALA A 211 -32.78 -0.05 -23.45
CA ALA A 211 -32.91 0.26 -22.04
C ALA A 211 -34.34 -0.07 -21.52
N PRO A 212 -34.46 -0.85 -20.43
CA PRO A 212 -35.76 -1.21 -19.85
C PRO A 212 -36.62 0.01 -19.46
N ALA A 213 -35.96 1.10 -19.06
CA ALA A 213 -36.64 2.36 -18.74
C ALA A 213 -37.41 2.93 -19.94
N SER A 214 -36.84 2.83 -21.15
CA SER A 214 -37.49 3.28 -22.38
C SER A 214 -38.67 2.40 -22.74
N LEU A 215 -38.55 1.07 -22.59
CA LEU A 215 -39.66 0.14 -22.82
C LEU A 215 -40.81 0.34 -21.83
N ALA A 216 -40.50 0.67 -20.56
CA ALA A 216 -41.49 1.05 -19.57
C ALA A 216 -42.20 2.35 -19.95
N GLN A 217 -41.44 3.37 -20.37
CA GLN A 217 -41.99 4.66 -20.82
C GLN A 217 -42.91 4.51 -22.04
N TRP A 218 -42.58 3.61 -22.96
CA TRP A 218 -43.40 3.32 -24.14
C TRP A 218 -44.55 2.33 -23.86
N ARG A 219 -44.82 1.98 -22.59
CA ARG A 219 -45.90 1.05 -22.19
C ARG A 219 -45.83 -0.31 -22.91
N LEU A 220 -44.63 -0.79 -23.27
CA LEU A 220 -44.41 -2.10 -23.90
C LEU A 220 -44.22 -3.22 -22.88
N LEU A 221 -43.81 -2.88 -21.65
CA LEU A 221 -43.60 -3.86 -20.59
C LEU A 221 -44.93 -4.25 -19.90
N PRO A 222 -45.18 -5.54 -19.67
CA PRO A 222 -46.35 -6.04 -18.93
C PRO A 222 -46.26 -5.74 -17.42
N GLY A 223 -47.41 -5.60 -16.75
CA GLY A 223 -47.49 -5.16 -15.35
C GLY A 223 -48.83 -5.44 -14.66
N THR A 224 -48.84 -5.54 -13.33
CA THR A 224 -50.03 -5.90 -12.54
C THR A 224 -50.83 -4.70 -12.02
N ARG A 225 -50.21 -3.50 -11.96
CA ARG A 225 -50.85 -2.22 -11.59
C ARG A 225 -51.65 -1.57 -12.72
N MET A 226 -51.59 -2.13 -13.91
CA MET A 226 -52.44 -1.74 -15.03
C MET A 226 -53.88 -2.21 -14.78
N PRO A 227 -54.92 -1.54 -15.33
CA PRO A 227 -56.29 -2.05 -15.27
C PRO A 227 -56.35 -3.51 -15.75
N VAL A 228 -57.32 -4.31 -15.30
CA VAL A 228 -57.35 -5.77 -15.56
C VAL A 228 -57.22 -6.09 -17.06
N GLU A 229 -57.76 -5.21 -17.89
CA GLU A 229 -57.72 -5.25 -19.36
C GLU A 229 -56.30 -4.99 -19.93
N ASP A 230 -55.45 -4.21 -19.24
CA ASP A 230 -54.13 -3.71 -19.69
C ASP A 230 -52.93 -4.44 -19.05
N ARG A 231 -53.15 -5.52 -18.29
CA ARG A 231 -52.09 -6.22 -17.55
C ARG A 231 -50.98 -6.80 -18.43
N GLU A 232 -51.27 -6.96 -19.72
CA GLU A 232 -50.36 -7.50 -20.74
C GLU A 232 -49.55 -6.40 -21.48
N SER A 233 -49.58 -5.17 -20.95
CA SER A 233 -49.03 -3.90 -21.45
C SER A 233 -50.04 -3.10 -22.29
N GLY A 234 -50.14 -1.79 -21.99
CA GLY A 234 -51.16 -0.92 -22.56
C GLY A 234 -51.13 -0.82 -24.08
N ILE A 235 -49.93 -0.81 -24.70
CA ILE A 235 -49.82 -0.70 -26.16
C ILE A 235 -50.40 -1.91 -26.88
N TRP A 236 -50.12 -3.13 -26.40
CA TRP A 236 -50.64 -4.33 -27.05
C TRP A 236 -52.17 -4.36 -26.95
N VAL A 237 -52.74 -3.95 -25.82
CA VAL A 237 -54.18 -3.93 -25.59
C VAL A 237 -54.86 -2.82 -26.40
N ASP A 238 -54.29 -1.61 -26.39
CA ASP A 238 -54.73 -0.47 -27.22
C ASP A 238 -54.70 -0.84 -28.72
N ALA A 239 -53.69 -1.59 -29.18
CA ALA A 239 -53.57 -2.04 -30.57
C ALA A 239 -54.46 -3.24 -30.93
N LEU A 240 -54.83 -4.07 -29.95
CA LEU A 240 -55.76 -5.19 -30.14
C LEU A 240 -57.23 -4.75 -30.14
N ALA A 241 -57.53 -3.55 -29.62
CA ALA A 241 -58.85 -2.95 -29.68
C ALA A 241 -59.34 -2.88 -31.14
N ALA A 242 -60.51 -3.47 -31.39
CA ALA A 242 -61.00 -3.66 -32.76
C ALA A 242 -61.44 -2.32 -33.38
N PRO A 243 -61.02 -1.99 -34.62
CA PRO A 243 -61.65 -0.90 -35.37
C PRO A 243 -63.12 -1.21 -35.63
N THR A 244 -63.97 -0.18 -35.68
CA THR A 244 -65.40 -0.34 -35.99
C THR A 244 -65.61 -0.95 -37.39
N PRO A 245 -66.61 -1.83 -37.57
CA PRO A 245 -66.82 -2.58 -38.82
C PRO A 245 -67.14 -1.72 -40.04
N SER A 246 -67.41 -0.42 -39.86
CA SER A 246 -67.68 0.56 -40.92
C SER A 246 -66.43 1.32 -41.41
N SER A 247 -65.24 1.01 -40.90
CA SER A 247 -63.99 1.67 -41.30
C SER A 247 -63.32 0.98 -42.50
N PRO A 248 -62.71 1.72 -43.46
CA PRO A 248 -61.86 1.13 -44.50
C PRO A 248 -60.66 0.35 -43.92
N MET A 249 -60.35 0.52 -42.64
CA MET A 249 -59.37 -0.29 -41.91
C MET A 249 -59.88 -1.72 -41.60
N ALA A 250 -61.19 -1.95 -41.53
CA ALA A 250 -61.75 -3.29 -41.34
C ALA A 250 -61.42 -4.23 -42.51
N ALA A 251 -61.15 -3.68 -43.71
CA ALA A 251 -60.83 -4.43 -44.92
C ALA A 251 -59.57 -5.31 -44.77
N ALA A 252 -58.61 -4.92 -43.94
CA ALA A 252 -57.35 -5.64 -43.80
C ALA A 252 -57.38 -6.83 -42.81
N LEU A 253 -58.51 -7.09 -42.14
CA LEU A 253 -58.64 -8.13 -41.09
C LEU A 253 -58.33 -9.56 -41.56
N TRP A 254 -58.52 -9.87 -42.85
CA TRP A 254 -58.27 -11.19 -43.40
C TRP A 254 -56.80 -11.47 -43.77
N VAL A 255 -56.00 -10.43 -43.97
CA VAL A 255 -54.66 -10.50 -44.60
C VAL A 255 -53.71 -11.44 -43.87
N GLU A 256 -53.73 -11.40 -42.53
CA GLU A 256 -52.93 -12.26 -41.65
C GLU A 256 -53.81 -13.25 -40.87
N HIS A 257 -55.00 -13.57 -41.39
CA HIS A 257 -55.89 -14.53 -40.75
C HIS A 257 -55.30 -15.95 -40.86
N PRO A 258 -55.28 -16.76 -39.78
CA PRO A 258 -54.62 -18.08 -39.76
C PRO A 258 -55.07 -19.03 -40.89
N ILE A 259 -56.36 -19.03 -41.22
CA ILE A 259 -56.93 -19.82 -42.32
C ILE A 259 -56.31 -19.43 -43.67
N VAL A 260 -56.21 -18.12 -43.95
CA VAL A 260 -55.67 -17.59 -45.22
C VAL A 260 -54.18 -17.87 -45.33
N VAL A 261 -53.42 -17.58 -44.27
CA VAL A 261 -51.95 -17.79 -44.28
C VAL A 261 -51.63 -19.27 -44.40
N THR A 262 -52.38 -20.15 -43.71
CA THR A 262 -52.18 -21.61 -43.82
C THR A 262 -52.50 -22.11 -45.23
N ALA A 263 -53.60 -21.64 -45.83
CA ALA A 263 -53.95 -21.95 -47.21
C ALA A 263 -52.86 -21.50 -48.20
N LEU A 264 -52.42 -20.24 -48.12
CA LEU A 264 -51.34 -19.74 -48.97
C LEU A 264 -50.02 -20.49 -48.75
N ALA A 265 -49.72 -20.90 -47.52
CA ALA A 265 -48.52 -21.67 -47.20
C ALA A 265 -48.54 -23.08 -47.79
N GLN A 266 -49.69 -23.76 -47.79
CA GLN A 266 -49.85 -25.06 -48.46
C GLN A 266 -49.60 -24.97 -49.98
N ARG A 267 -49.81 -23.79 -50.59
CA ARG A 267 -49.50 -23.48 -51.99
C ARG A 267 -48.07 -22.96 -52.21
N SER A 268 -47.20 -23.00 -51.20
CA SER A 268 -45.84 -22.42 -51.23
C SER A 268 -45.83 -20.93 -51.59
N ALA A 269 -46.96 -20.23 -51.40
CA ALA A 269 -47.14 -18.83 -51.72
C ALA A 269 -46.98 -17.91 -50.49
N ALA A 270 -46.91 -18.49 -49.29
CA ALA A 270 -46.56 -17.83 -48.04
C ALA A 270 -45.73 -18.79 -47.18
N THR A 271 -45.05 -18.28 -46.16
CA THR A 271 -44.42 -19.14 -45.15
C THR A 271 -45.47 -19.68 -44.18
N HIS A 272 -45.31 -20.91 -43.71
CA HIS A 272 -46.16 -21.43 -42.65
C HIS A 272 -46.06 -20.57 -41.38
N PRO A 273 -47.19 -20.33 -40.67
CA PRO A 273 -47.16 -19.58 -39.43
C PRO A 273 -46.31 -20.33 -38.40
N VAL A 274 -45.37 -19.62 -37.78
CA VAL A 274 -44.51 -20.19 -36.73
C VAL A 274 -45.35 -20.46 -35.49
N VAL A 275 -45.20 -21.65 -34.90
CA VAL A 275 -45.90 -21.99 -33.65
C VAL A 275 -45.43 -21.03 -32.54
N PRO A 276 -46.36 -20.35 -31.83
CA PRO A 276 -45.98 -19.43 -30.77
C PRO A 276 -45.39 -20.18 -29.58
N PRO A 277 -44.36 -19.62 -28.91
CA PRO A 277 -43.88 -20.18 -27.66
C PRO A 277 -44.99 -20.11 -26.59
N PRO A 278 -45.03 -21.06 -25.63
CA PRO A 278 -45.98 -20.97 -24.54
C PRO A 278 -45.75 -19.69 -23.74
N PRO A 279 -46.80 -18.98 -23.30
CA PRO A 279 -46.64 -17.84 -22.42
C PRO A 279 -46.02 -18.28 -21.09
N PRO A 280 -45.26 -17.40 -20.41
CA PRO A 280 -44.68 -17.74 -19.12
C PRO A 280 -45.76 -18.06 -18.09
N PRO A 281 -45.54 -19.04 -17.20
CA PRO A 281 -46.54 -19.48 -16.21
C PRO A 281 -46.89 -18.37 -15.20
N ALA A 282 -45.90 -17.56 -14.82
CA ALA A 282 -46.10 -16.34 -14.06
C ALA A 282 -45.26 -15.20 -14.66
N LEU A 283 -45.83 -13.99 -14.62
CA LEU A 283 -45.13 -12.80 -15.08
C LEU A 283 -43.85 -12.53 -14.25
N LEU A 284 -43.89 -12.88 -12.96
CA LEU A 284 -42.74 -12.76 -12.07
C LEU A 284 -41.55 -13.62 -12.53
N ASP A 285 -41.82 -14.84 -12.97
CA ASP A 285 -40.81 -15.78 -13.42
C ASP A 285 -40.12 -15.23 -14.67
N TRP A 286 -40.90 -14.72 -15.63
CA TRP A 286 -40.35 -14.07 -16.82
C TRP A 286 -39.42 -12.90 -16.48
N TYR A 287 -39.84 -11.97 -15.62
CA TYR A 287 -38.96 -10.85 -15.20
C TYR A 287 -37.69 -11.37 -14.52
N THR A 288 -37.81 -12.39 -13.67
CA THR A 288 -36.67 -12.96 -12.94
C THR A 288 -35.68 -13.62 -13.89
N ASP A 289 -36.16 -14.40 -14.85
CA ASP A 289 -35.35 -15.09 -15.86
C ASP A 289 -34.58 -14.09 -16.73
N VAL A 290 -35.25 -13.04 -17.23
CA VAL A 290 -34.59 -12.02 -18.07
C VAL A 290 -33.58 -11.21 -17.26
N VAL A 291 -33.90 -10.86 -16.01
CA VAL A 291 -32.95 -10.16 -15.12
C VAL A 291 -31.71 -11.02 -14.84
N GLN A 292 -31.88 -12.31 -14.57
CA GLN A 292 -30.78 -13.25 -14.37
C GLN A 292 -29.96 -13.42 -15.65
N GLU A 293 -30.60 -13.51 -16.81
CA GLU A 293 -29.88 -13.61 -18.08
C GLU A 293 -29.02 -12.36 -18.34
N LEU A 294 -29.61 -11.17 -18.19
CA LEU A 294 -28.90 -9.89 -18.37
C LEU A 294 -27.69 -9.77 -17.44
N GLU A 295 -27.81 -10.22 -16.19
CA GLU A 295 -26.72 -10.16 -15.21
C GLU A 295 -25.69 -11.28 -15.42
N GLU A 296 -26.11 -12.55 -15.43
CA GLU A 296 -25.22 -13.70 -15.42
C GLU A 296 -24.57 -14.00 -16.78
N HIS A 297 -25.33 -13.87 -17.87
CA HIS A 297 -24.86 -14.19 -19.22
C HIS A 297 -24.23 -12.98 -19.91
N TRP A 298 -24.84 -11.81 -19.77
CA TRP A 298 -24.42 -10.60 -20.47
C TRP A 298 -23.57 -9.64 -19.62
N GLY A 299 -23.59 -9.77 -18.28
CA GLY A 299 -22.86 -8.87 -17.37
C GLY A 299 -23.42 -7.45 -17.30
N LEU A 300 -24.65 -7.23 -17.76
CA LEU A 300 -25.31 -5.93 -17.85
C LEU A 300 -26.11 -5.65 -16.57
N VAL A 301 -25.39 -5.33 -15.49
CA VAL A 301 -26.00 -5.12 -14.16
C VAL A 301 -26.92 -3.88 -14.13
N ASP A 302 -26.60 -2.85 -14.90
CA ASP A 302 -27.41 -1.64 -15.05
C ASP A 302 -28.75 -1.93 -15.74
N ALA A 303 -28.74 -2.72 -16.82
CA ALA A 303 -29.95 -3.16 -17.51
C ALA A 303 -30.79 -4.08 -16.61
N ALA A 304 -30.15 -5.02 -15.91
CA ALA A 304 -30.81 -5.91 -14.95
C ALA A 304 -31.49 -5.13 -13.81
N SER A 305 -30.78 -4.18 -13.18
CA SER A 305 -31.34 -3.29 -12.14
C SER A 305 -32.50 -2.46 -12.70
N ALA A 306 -32.33 -1.83 -13.86
CA ALA A 306 -33.37 -0.99 -14.46
C ALA A 306 -34.65 -1.79 -14.79
N LEU A 307 -34.53 -3.04 -15.24
CA LEU A 307 -35.64 -3.93 -15.52
C LEU A 307 -36.37 -4.35 -14.23
N ALA A 308 -35.62 -4.72 -13.18
CA ALA A 308 -36.21 -5.05 -11.88
C ALA A 308 -36.97 -3.85 -11.28
N GLN A 309 -36.37 -2.65 -11.29
CA GLN A 309 -37.01 -1.42 -10.84
C GLN A 309 -38.26 -1.08 -11.67
N ALA A 310 -38.23 -1.29 -12.99
CA ALA A 310 -39.40 -1.13 -13.85
C ALA A 310 -40.53 -2.10 -13.45
N GLY A 311 -40.22 -3.37 -13.22
CA GLY A 311 -41.19 -4.37 -12.73
C GLY A 311 -41.84 -3.98 -11.40
N VAL A 312 -41.05 -3.46 -10.45
CA VAL A 312 -41.55 -2.95 -9.16
C VAL A 312 -42.53 -1.78 -9.36
N ARG A 313 -42.18 -0.81 -10.21
CA ARG A 313 -43.07 0.31 -10.55
C ARG A 313 -44.40 -0.17 -11.17
N LEU A 314 -44.32 -1.22 -11.98
CA LEU A 314 -45.45 -1.87 -12.66
C LEU A 314 -46.26 -2.83 -11.76
N GLY A 315 -45.91 -2.97 -10.48
CA GLY A 315 -46.73 -3.66 -9.47
C GLY A 315 -46.22 -5.02 -9.00
N LEU A 316 -45.06 -5.47 -9.49
CA LEU A 316 -44.43 -6.71 -9.04
C LEU A 316 -43.59 -6.44 -7.78
N VAL A 317 -44.27 -6.28 -6.64
CA VAL A 317 -43.62 -5.92 -5.36
C VAL A 317 -42.59 -6.98 -4.92
N SER A 318 -42.79 -8.25 -5.28
CA SER A 318 -41.83 -9.33 -5.02
C SER A 318 -40.44 -9.10 -5.66
N LEU A 319 -40.34 -8.28 -6.71
CA LEU A 319 -39.07 -7.91 -7.33
C LEU A 319 -38.30 -6.84 -6.54
N GLN A 320 -38.90 -6.22 -5.53
CA GLN A 320 -38.27 -5.11 -4.78
C GLN A 320 -36.95 -5.53 -4.13
N ARG A 321 -36.91 -6.73 -3.54
CA ARG A 321 -35.69 -7.28 -2.96
C ARG A 321 -34.61 -7.50 -4.03
N LEU A 322 -34.98 -8.09 -5.16
CA LEU A 322 -34.06 -8.33 -6.27
C LEU A 322 -33.50 -7.01 -6.82
N ALA A 323 -34.35 -5.98 -6.95
CA ALA A 323 -33.92 -4.65 -7.37
C ALA A 323 -32.90 -4.03 -6.39
N GLN A 324 -33.13 -4.14 -5.07
CA GLN A 324 -32.19 -3.66 -4.05
C GLN A 324 -30.85 -4.40 -4.10
N GLU A 325 -30.87 -5.73 -4.29
CA GLU A 325 -29.65 -6.54 -4.45
C GLU A 325 -28.85 -6.11 -5.70
N LEU A 326 -29.55 -5.84 -6.80
CA LEU A 326 -28.94 -5.39 -8.06
C LEU A 326 -28.44 -3.94 -8.00
N ASP A 327 -29.11 -3.06 -7.26
CA ASP A 327 -28.64 -1.69 -7.03
C ASP A 327 -27.33 -1.68 -6.23
N PHE A 328 -27.24 -2.55 -5.21
CA PHE A 328 -25.99 -2.75 -4.48
C PHE A 328 -24.91 -3.36 -5.37
N LEU A 329 -25.24 -4.37 -6.19
CA LEU A 329 -24.31 -4.94 -7.17
C LEU A 329 -23.83 -3.92 -8.21
N HIS A 330 -24.73 -3.06 -8.69
CA HIS A 330 -24.41 -1.96 -9.60
C HIS A 330 -23.39 -1.01 -8.97
N MET A 331 -23.56 -0.67 -7.69
CA MET A 331 -22.58 0.11 -6.94
C MET A 331 -21.22 -0.61 -6.87
N LEU A 332 -21.19 -1.90 -6.51
CA LEU A 332 -19.93 -2.67 -6.46
C LEU A 332 -19.21 -2.71 -7.83
N VAL A 333 -19.94 -2.98 -8.91
CA VAL A 333 -19.34 -3.18 -10.24
C VAL A 333 -18.91 -1.85 -10.87
N TYR A 334 -19.81 -0.86 -10.92
CA TYR A 334 -19.55 0.39 -11.65
C TYR A 334 -18.97 1.48 -10.77
N GLN A 335 -19.43 1.62 -9.52
CA GLN A 335 -18.89 2.64 -8.63
C GLN A 335 -17.61 2.17 -7.94
N LEU A 336 -17.48 0.89 -7.55
CA LEU A 336 -16.26 0.36 -6.92
C LEU A 336 -15.26 -0.28 -7.91
N GLY A 337 -15.69 -0.58 -9.14
CA GLY A 337 -14.86 -1.21 -10.16
C GLY A 337 -14.65 -2.72 -9.93
N LEU A 338 -15.46 -3.35 -9.08
CA LEU A 338 -15.32 -4.76 -8.71
C LEU A 338 -16.03 -5.68 -9.72
N ARG A 339 -15.48 -5.75 -10.95
CA ARG A 339 -16.09 -6.43 -12.11
C ARG A 339 -16.29 -7.94 -11.95
N THR A 340 -15.68 -8.56 -10.94
CA THR A 340 -15.80 -9.99 -10.68
C THR A 340 -17.07 -10.37 -9.92
N TRP A 341 -17.77 -9.39 -9.34
CA TRP A 341 -18.97 -9.65 -8.55
C TRP A 341 -20.17 -9.90 -9.45
N ARG A 342 -20.88 -10.97 -9.14
CA ARG A 342 -22.16 -11.38 -9.73
C ARG A 342 -23.22 -11.51 -8.66
N LEU A 343 -24.50 -11.53 -9.04
CA LEU A 343 -25.61 -11.69 -8.10
C LEU A 343 -25.50 -13.01 -7.31
N SER A 344 -25.12 -14.11 -7.97
CA SER A 344 -24.87 -15.39 -7.32
C SER A 344 -23.75 -15.32 -6.29
N THR A 345 -22.62 -14.68 -6.61
CA THR A 345 -21.51 -14.49 -5.66
C THR A 345 -21.90 -13.57 -4.49
N LEU A 346 -22.69 -12.53 -4.76
CA LEU A 346 -23.16 -11.56 -3.78
C LEU A 346 -24.01 -12.26 -2.70
N ARG A 347 -24.94 -13.12 -3.11
CA ARG A 347 -25.84 -13.85 -2.20
C ARG A 347 -25.14 -14.87 -1.30
N HIS A 348 -23.98 -15.38 -1.71
CA HIS A 348 -23.19 -16.35 -0.94
C HIS A 348 -22.01 -15.71 -0.20
N ALA A 349 -21.77 -14.40 -0.37
CA ALA A 349 -20.62 -13.74 0.22
C ALA A 349 -20.80 -13.53 1.72
N SER A 350 -19.73 -13.78 2.47
CA SER A 350 -19.64 -13.42 3.89
C SER A 350 -19.41 -11.91 4.05
N LEU A 351 -19.72 -11.38 5.24
CA LEU A 351 -19.44 -9.99 5.60
C LEU A 351 -17.97 -9.63 5.35
N ALA A 352 -17.05 -10.47 5.82
CA ALA A 352 -15.62 -10.30 5.64
C ALA A 352 -15.22 -10.24 4.16
N SER A 353 -15.83 -11.06 3.29
CA SER A 353 -15.55 -11.03 1.85
C SER A 353 -16.06 -9.73 1.19
N LEU A 354 -17.21 -9.21 1.63
CA LEU A 354 -17.77 -7.95 1.12
C LEU A 354 -16.90 -6.76 1.57
N VAL A 355 -16.54 -6.70 2.86
CA VAL A 355 -15.67 -5.65 3.41
C VAL A 355 -14.28 -5.70 2.76
N SER A 356 -13.69 -6.88 2.61
CA SER A 356 -12.42 -7.07 1.92
C SER A 356 -12.51 -6.62 0.46
N GLY A 357 -13.58 -6.99 -0.25
CA GLY A 357 -13.81 -6.55 -1.63
C GLY A 357 -13.94 -5.03 -1.77
N MET A 358 -14.72 -4.38 -0.89
CA MET A 358 -14.92 -2.93 -0.91
C MET A 358 -13.66 -2.14 -0.51
N THR A 359 -12.81 -2.73 0.32
CA THR A 359 -11.56 -2.10 0.78
C THR A 359 -10.34 -2.48 -0.07
N ALA A 360 -10.44 -3.50 -0.93
CA ALA A 360 -9.39 -3.88 -1.87
C ALA A 360 -9.05 -2.69 -2.79
N GLN A 361 -7.77 -2.50 -3.10
CA GLN A 361 -7.32 -1.37 -3.91
C GLN A 361 -7.89 -1.48 -5.33
N SER A 362 -8.91 -0.68 -5.64
CA SER A 362 -9.24 -0.33 -7.02
C SER A 362 -8.20 0.68 -7.52
N HIS A 363 -8.07 0.81 -8.85
CA HIS A 363 -7.08 1.67 -9.54
C HIS A 363 -7.05 3.15 -9.09
N HIS A 364 -8.00 3.59 -8.25
CA HIS A 364 -8.04 4.91 -7.63
C HIS A 364 -8.17 4.82 -6.10
N PRO A 365 -7.16 5.26 -5.32
CA PRO A 365 -7.25 5.30 -3.87
C PRO A 365 -8.34 6.30 -3.45
N ARG A 366 -9.37 5.80 -2.77
CA ARG A 366 -10.46 6.63 -2.23
C ARG A 366 -10.08 7.23 -0.89
N PRO A 367 -10.63 8.40 -0.54
CA PRO A 367 -10.49 8.95 0.79
C PRO A 367 -11.15 8.00 1.82
N PRO A 368 -10.56 7.82 3.01
CA PRO A 368 -11.05 6.91 4.04
C PRO A 368 -12.47 7.26 4.50
N ALA A 369 -12.84 8.55 4.51
CA ALA A 369 -14.17 9.02 4.85
C ALA A 369 -15.26 8.51 3.88
N ALA A 370 -14.95 8.39 2.58
CA ALA A 370 -15.88 7.85 1.60
C ALA A 370 -16.04 6.32 1.71
N LEU A 371 -15.00 5.60 2.12
CA LEU A 371 -15.12 4.18 2.40
C LEU A 371 -15.98 3.94 3.65
N ALA A 372 -15.76 4.72 4.72
CA ALA A 372 -16.60 4.67 5.91
C ALA A 372 -18.06 5.03 5.60
N SER A 373 -18.31 5.94 4.63
CA SER A 373 -19.67 6.25 4.18
C SER A 373 -20.33 5.09 3.45
N LEU A 374 -19.63 4.46 2.52
CA LEU A 374 -20.15 3.32 1.78
C LEU A 374 -20.46 2.12 2.71
N LEU A 375 -19.61 1.86 3.71
CA LEU A 375 -19.84 0.79 4.68
C LEU A 375 -21.12 1.03 5.50
N HIS A 376 -21.34 2.28 5.96
CA HIS A 376 -22.49 2.61 6.79
C HIS A 376 -23.79 2.83 5.98
N GLU A 377 -23.73 3.53 4.85
CA GLU A 377 -24.93 3.96 4.11
C GLU A 377 -25.36 2.96 3.02
N SER A 378 -24.48 2.05 2.61
CA SER A 378 -24.79 1.08 1.54
C SER A 378 -24.70 -0.37 2.02
N LEU A 379 -23.58 -0.76 2.64
CA LEU A 379 -23.38 -2.15 3.06
C LEU A 379 -24.25 -2.54 4.26
N LEU A 380 -24.36 -1.70 5.28
CA LEU A 380 -25.19 -1.99 6.46
C LEU A 380 -26.67 -2.21 6.10
N PRO A 381 -27.35 -1.32 5.34
CA PRO A 381 -28.73 -1.56 4.92
C PRO A 381 -28.89 -2.82 4.06
N TYR A 382 -27.90 -3.11 3.20
CA TYR A 382 -27.91 -4.33 2.39
C TYR A 382 -27.88 -5.59 3.25
N ILE A 383 -27.03 -5.65 4.29
CA ILE A 383 -26.94 -6.80 5.20
C ILE A 383 -28.22 -6.94 6.03
N GLN A 384 -28.76 -5.83 6.51
CA GLN A 384 -30.03 -5.81 7.25
C GLN A 384 -31.19 -6.33 6.39
N ALA A 385 -31.20 -6.04 5.08
CA ALA A 385 -32.22 -6.51 4.15
C ALA A 385 -31.99 -7.94 3.62
N SER A 386 -30.73 -8.37 3.47
CA SER A 386 -30.37 -9.62 2.78
C SER A 386 -30.38 -10.87 3.66
N SER A 387 -30.63 -10.77 4.97
CA SER A 387 -30.68 -11.91 5.89
C SER A 387 -32.11 -12.46 6.11
N PRO A 388 -32.57 -13.48 5.33
CA PRO A 388 -33.94 -14.02 5.44
C PRO A 388 -34.16 -15.03 6.58
N HIS A 389 -33.10 -15.45 7.29
CA HIS A 389 -33.18 -16.48 8.33
C HIS A 389 -32.32 -16.08 9.54
N ARG A 390 -32.85 -15.27 10.45
CA ARG A 390 -32.35 -15.22 11.82
C ARG A 390 -33.43 -14.71 12.76
N THR A 391 -33.81 -15.59 13.68
CA THR A 391 -34.75 -15.35 14.78
C THR A 391 -34.09 -14.56 15.92
N ASP A 392 -34.90 -13.69 16.51
CA ASP A 392 -34.92 -13.15 17.87
C ASP A 392 -33.92 -12.11 18.41
N THR A 393 -32.75 -11.87 17.81
CA THR A 393 -31.97 -10.64 18.15
C THR A 393 -31.18 -10.12 16.95
N MET A 394 -31.65 -9.02 16.36
CA MET A 394 -30.81 -8.27 15.42
C MET A 394 -29.57 -7.77 16.18
N PRO A 395 -28.34 -8.04 15.71
CA PRO A 395 -27.17 -7.38 16.28
C PRO A 395 -27.39 -5.86 16.13
N SER A 396 -27.05 -5.11 17.19
CA SER A 396 -27.16 -3.66 17.15
C SER A 396 -26.32 -3.11 16.00
N GLU A 397 -26.69 -1.92 15.49
CA GLU A 397 -25.88 -1.23 14.48
C GLU A 397 -24.43 -1.08 14.92
N SER A 398 -24.21 -0.86 16.22
CA SER A 398 -22.88 -0.83 16.84
C SER A 398 -22.13 -2.16 16.69
N ALA A 399 -22.76 -3.29 17.01
CA ALA A 399 -22.12 -4.61 16.88
C ALA A 399 -21.71 -4.91 15.43
N MET A 400 -22.57 -4.54 14.46
CA MET A 400 -22.24 -4.71 13.04
C MET A 400 -21.12 -3.77 12.60
N GLY A 401 -21.12 -2.51 13.07
CA GLY A 401 -20.06 -1.55 12.80
C GLY A 401 -18.69 -2.00 13.34
N VAL A 402 -18.67 -2.63 14.52
CA VAL A 402 -17.46 -3.23 15.10
C VAL A 402 -16.96 -4.40 14.24
N GLU A 403 -17.82 -5.35 13.87
CA GLU A 403 -17.43 -6.50 13.04
C GLU A 403 -16.85 -6.03 11.70
N MET A 404 -17.49 -5.03 11.08
CA MET A 404 -16.96 -4.40 9.87
C MET A 404 -15.58 -3.77 10.12
N ALA A 405 -15.37 -3.05 11.23
CA ALA A 405 -14.09 -2.42 11.53
C ALA A 405 -12.97 -3.45 11.76
N LEU A 406 -13.28 -4.59 12.40
CA LEU A 406 -12.35 -5.71 12.55
C LEU A 406 -12.05 -6.37 11.20
N ASP A 407 -13.04 -6.56 10.34
CA ASP A 407 -12.84 -7.11 8.99
C ASP A 407 -12.02 -6.15 8.11
N VAL A 408 -12.20 -4.83 8.22
CA VAL A 408 -11.34 -3.82 7.56
C VAL A 408 -9.90 -3.97 8.03
N TRP A 409 -9.68 -4.15 9.33
CA TRP A 409 -8.35 -4.32 9.92
C TRP A 409 -7.65 -5.58 9.38
N GLU A 410 -8.35 -6.72 9.38
CA GLU A 410 -7.82 -8.00 8.91
C GLU A 410 -7.57 -7.98 7.39
N ALA A 411 -8.45 -7.35 6.59
CA ALA A 411 -8.32 -7.31 5.14
C ALA A 411 -7.17 -6.41 4.64
N ARG A 412 -6.86 -5.32 5.36
CA ARG A 412 -5.93 -4.27 4.90
C ARG A 412 -4.59 -4.29 5.62
N GLY A 413 -4.54 -4.82 6.85
CA GLY A 413 -3.41 -4.65 7.76
C GLY A 413 -3.43 -3.30 8.46
N ALA A 414 -2.55 -3.12 9.46
CA ALA A 414 -2.61 -2.02 10.43
C ALA A 414 -2.55 -0.62 9.80
N ALA A 415 -1.45 -0.20 9.14
CA ALA A 415 -1.34 1.15 8.57
C ALA A 415 -2.50 1.62 7.68
N PRO A 416 -2.92 0.87 6.65
CA PRO A 416 -3.98 1.32 5.75
C PRO A 416 -5.38 1.22 6.37
N ALA A 417 -5.59 0.40 7.41
CA ALA A 417 -6.87 0.28 8.09
C ALA A 417 -7.13 1.45 9.06
N LEU A 418 -6.09 1.93 9.76
CA LEU A 418 -6.18 3.01 10.76
C LEU A 418 -6.98 4.25 10.31
N PRO A 419 -6.72 4.88 9.15
CA PRO A 419 -7.49 6.03 8.70
C PRO A 419 -8.96 5.70 8.40
N ILE A 420 -9.23 4.50 7.89
CA ILE A 420 -10.60 4.05 7.56
C ILE A 420 -11.38 3.84 8.86
N VAL A 421 -10.81 3.11 9.82
CA VAL A 421 -11.45 2.85 11.11
C VAL A 421 -11.63 4.14 11.90
N HIS A 422 -10.67 5.07 11.86
CA HIS A 422 -10.85 6.39 12.44
C HIS A 422 -12.07 7.11 11.85
N ALA A 423 -12.22 7.11 10.52
CA ALA A 423 -13.38 7.69 9.86
C ALA A 423 -14.70 6.95 10.20
N MET A 424 -14.67 5.65 10.46
CA MET A 424 -15.83 4.88 10.95
C MET A 424 -16.22 5.27 12.37
N LEU A 425 -15.25 5.51 13.27
CA LEU A 425 -15.50 5.91 14.66
C LEU A 425 -16.02 7.35 14.79
N GLN A 426 -15.71 8.21 13.82
CA GLN A 426 -16.31 9.56 13.72
C GLN A 426 -17.80 9.53 13.38
N ARG A 427 -18.34 8.37 12.96
CA ARG A 427 -19.76 8.19 12.67
C ARG A 427 -20.48 7.67 13.93
N THR A 428 -21.70 8.14 14.18
CA THR A 428 -22.47 7.88 15.41
C THR A 428 -23.09 6.48 15.51
N TRP A 429 -22.77 5.57 14.59
CA TRP A 429 -23.31 4.20 14.55
C TRP A 429 -22.63 3.20 15.50
N ILE A 430 -21.42 3.48 15.98
CA ILE A 430 -20.72 2.66 16.99
C ILE A 430 -20.89 3.32 18.36
N ALA A 431 -21.44 2.58 19.32
CA ALA A 431 -21.68 3.06 20.67
C ALA A 431 -20.36 3.33 21.40
N ARG A 432 -20.35 4.33 22.29
CA ARG A 432 -19.14 4.80 22.99
C ARG A 432 -18.34 3.68 23.67
N GLU A 433 -19.02 2.75 24.35
CA GLU A 433 -18.37 1.63 25.04
C GLU A 433 -17.63 0.71 24.05
N ASP A 434 -18.26 0.44 22.91
CA ASP A 434 -17.67 -0.33 21.82
C ASP A 434 -16.52 0.41 21.15
N GLN A 435 -16.57 1.75 21.05
CA GLN A 435 -15.46 2.56 20.53
C GLN A 435 -14.21 2.44 21.40
N VAL A 436 -14.35 2.50 22.74
CA VAL A 436 -13.23 2.34 23.68
C VAL A 436 -12.62 0.96 23.53
N ARG A 437 -13.45 -0.09 23.58
CA ARG A 437 -13.01 -1.48 23.47
C ARG A 437 -12.35 -1.77 22.12
N LEU A 438 -12.90 -1.24 21.03
CA LEU A 438 -12.38 -1.45 19.68
C LEU A 438 -11.03 -0.76 19.53
N THR A 439 -10.93 0.49 20.00
CA THR A 439 -9.67 1.25 19.97
C THR A 439 -8.57 0.52 20.76
N LEU A 440 -8.90 -0.03 21.94
CA LEU A 440 -7.98 -0.86 22.73
C LEU A 440 -7.54 -2.12 21.97
N ALA A 441 -8.48 -2.85 21.38
CA ALA A 441 -8.19 -4.07 20.63
C ALA A 441 -7.26 -3.81 19.42
N LEU A 442 -7.54 -2.76 18.65
CA LEU A 442 -6.76 -2.41 17.46
C LEU A 442 -5.35 -1.92 17.82
N LEU A 443 -5.23 -1.03 18.81
CA LEU A 443 -3.92 -0.54 19.27
C LEU A 443 -3.08 -1.64 19.93
N GLY A 444 -3.70 -2.54 20.69
CA GLY A 444 -3.02 -3.70 21.30
C GLY A 444 -2.59 -4.76 20.27
N ALA A 445 -3.32 -4.90 19.17
CA ALA A 445 -2.97 -5.79 18.07
C ALA A 445 -1.92 -5.19 17.11
N SER A 446 -1.72 -3.87 17.13
CA SER A 446 -0.90 -3.19 16.14
C SER A 446 0.60 -3.27 16.43
N ASP A 447 1.35 -3.85 15.48
CA ASP A 447 2.81 -3.88 15.51
C ASP A 447 3.45 -2.74 14.68
N GLU A 448 2.64 -1.86 14.10
CA GLU A 448 3.17 -0.82 13.21
C GLU A 448 3.65 0.42 13.96
N ALA A 449 4.91 0.79 13.74
CA ALA A 449 5.61 1.86 14.42
C ALA A 449 6.04 3.01 13.48
N SER A 450 5.29 3.28 12.42
CA SER A 450 5.59 4.38 11.49
C SER A 450 5.09 5.74 12.02
N ALA A 451 5.76 6.84 11.66
CA ALA A 451 5.34 8.18 12.08
C ALA A 451 3.90 8.51 11.64
N SER A 452 3.50 8.07 10.45
CA SER A 452 2.11 8.17 9.97
C SER A 452 1.15 7.30 10.76
N ALA A 453 1.54 6.11 11.24
CA ALA A 453 0.66 5.32 12.10
C ALA A 453 0.38 6.04 13.43
N TYR A 454 1.38 6.68 14.05
CA TYR A 454 1.18 7.44 15.29
C TYR A 454 0.26 8.64 15.16
N THR A 455 0.25 9.34 14.02
CA THR A 455 -0.73 10.41 13.80
C THR A 455 -2.15 9.85 13.81
N HIS A 456 -2.36 8.66 13.26
CA HIS A 456 -3.67 8.01 13.27
C HIS A 456 -4.00 7.37 14.63
N TYR A 457 -3.04 6.81 15.37
CA TYR A 457 -3.25 6.34 16.74
C TYR A 457 -3.68 7.48 17.66
N ALA A 458 -3.01 8.64 17.57
CA ALA A 458 -3.39 9.82 18.33
C ALA A 458 -4.79 10.32 17.95
N ALA A 459 -5.13 10.28 16.65
CA ALA A 459 -6.46 10.64 16.17
C ALA A 459 -7.55 9.67 16.68
N LEU A 460 -7.29 8.36 16.70
CA LEU A 460 -8.18 7.35 17.27
C LEU A 460 -8.39 7.54 18.78
N LEU A 461 -7.33 7.86 19.51
CA LEU A 461 -7.46 8.15 20.94
C LEU A 461 -8.23 9.47 21.16
N ALA A 462 -8.10 10.46 20.29
CA ALA A 462 -8.84 11.72 20.42
C ALA A 462 -10.36 11.58 20.17
N THR A 463 -10.84 10.54 19.50
CA THR A 463 -12.28 10.37 19.25
C THR A 463 -13.07 9.99 20.49
N VAL A 464 -12.39 9.45 21.51
CA VAL A 464 -13.00 9.04 22.77
C VAL A 464 -12.69 10.11 23.83
N PRO A 465 -13.66 10.94 24.24
CA PRO A 465 -13.46 11.90 25.33
C PRO A 465 -13.37 11.14 26.67
N SER A 466 -12.36 11.44 27.48
CA SER A 466 -12.17 10.91 28.83
C SER A 466 -12.00 12.03 29.85
N ASP A 467 -12.49 11.84 31.07
CA ASP A 467 -12.16 12.71 32.20
C ASP A 467 -10.69 12.49 32.63
N ASP A 468 -9.85 13.49 32.39
CA ASP A 468 -8.41 13.47 32.71
C ASP A 468 -8.11 13.60 34.23
N ALA A 469 -9.14 13.53 35.10
CA ALA A 469 -9.07 14.00 36.48
C ALA A 469 -8.49 13.00 37.52
N MET A 470 -8.33 11.71 37.19
CA MET A 470 -7.89 10.70 38.16
C MET A 470 -6.46 10.20 37.90
N PRO A 471 -5.65 9.99 38.96
CA PRO A 471 -4.31 9.43 38.82
C PRO A 471 -4.37 8.03 38.20
N VAL A 472 -3.50 7.78 37.21
CA VAL A 472 -3.43 6.51 36.48
C VAL A 472 -2.80 5.45 37.39
N SER A 473 -3.63 4.71 38.12
CA SER A 473 -3.21 3.48 38.80
C SER A 473 -3.05 2.36 37.77
N PHE A 474 -2.14 1.42 38.04
CA PHE A 474 -1.83 0.32 37.13
C PHE A 474 -3.06 -0.56 36.86
N SER A 475 -3.51 -0.65 35.60
CA SER A 475 -4.71 -1.40 35.24
C SER A 475 -4.45 -2.92 35.37
N PRO A 476 -5.26 -3.67 36.12
CA PRO A 476 -5.14 -5.12 36.22
C PRO A 476 -5.36 -5.80 34.86
N LEU A 477 -6.16 -5.20 33.98
CA LEU A 477 -6.45 -5.70 32.64
C LEU A 477 -5.19 -5.72 31.77
N VAL A 478 -4.43 -4.63 31.77
CA VAL A 478 -3.17 -4.52 31.00
C VAL A 478 -2.19 -5.60 31.43
N ARG A 479 -2.08 -5.86 32.75
CA ARG A 479 -1.18 -6.88 33.31
C ARG A 479 -1.60 -8.31 32.95
N VAL A 480 -2.89 -8.61 32.95
CA VAL A 480 -3.41 -9.95 32.62
C VAL A 480 -3.26 -10.25 31.12
N LEU A 481 -3.49 -9.26 30.25
CA LEU A 481 -3.41 -9.44 28.80
C LEU A 481 -2.00 -9.30 28.23
N ALA A 482 -1.09 -8.56 28.88
CA ALA A 482 0.31 -8.40 28.45
C ALA A 482 1.02 -9.72 28.08
N PRO A 483 0.98 -10.80 28.89
CA PRO A 483 1.64 -12.06 28.55
C PRO A 483 0.96 -12.83 27.40
N GLN A 484 -0.30 -12.52 27.07
CA GLN A 484 -1.05 -13.23 26.02
C GLN A 484 -0.77 -12.65 24.62
N LEU A 485 -0.21 -11.44 24.53
CA LEU A 485 0.15 -10.81 23.27
C LEU A 485 1.32 -11.57 22.59
N PRO A 486 1.23 -11.90 21.28
CA PRO A 486 0.46 -11.18 20.28
C PRO A 486 -0.85 -11.89 19.99
N LEU A 487 -1.95 -11.14 20.01
CA LEU A 487 -3.27 -11.63 19.65
C LEU A 487 -3.76 -10.82 18.44
N SER A 488 -4.63 -11.42 17.63
CA SER A 488 -5.34 -10.68 16.59
C SER A 488 -6.28 -9.65 17.22
N ALA A 489 -6.65 -8.61 16.47
CA ALA A 489 -7.60 -7.61 16.95
C ALA A 489 -8.92 -8.23 17.40
N ARG A 490 -9.41 -9.24 16.67
CA ARG A 490 -10.63 -9.99 17.01
C ARG A 490 -10.48 -10.82 18.29
N ALA A 491 -9.35 -11.51 18.46
CA ALA A 491 -9.08 -12.25 19.71
C ALA A 491 -8.93 -11.32 20.93
N LEU A 492 -8.35 -10.12 20.76
CA LEU A 492 -8.30 -9.10 21.82
C LEU A 492 -9.67 -8.53 22.12
N TRP A 493 -10.49 -8.29 21.09
CA TRP A 493 -11.87 -7.83 21.27
C TRP A 493 -12.68 -8.80 22.14
N ASP A 494 -12.59 -10.10 21.86
CA ASP A 494 -13.25 -11.15 22.63
C ASP A 494 -12.72 -11.22 24.07
N ALA A 495 -11.40 -11.12 24.25
CA ALA A 495 -10.78 -11.09 25.59
C ALA A 495 -11.20 -9.86 26.41
N LEU A 496 -11.39 -8.70 25.76
CA LEU A 496 -11.83 -7.46 26.39
C LEU A 496 -13.33 -7.44 26.71
N ALA A 497 -14.14 -8.34 26.13
CA ALA A 497 -15.58 -8.41 26.39
C ALA A 497 -15.92 -8.74 27.85
N MET A 498 -15.00 -9.38 28.57
CA MET A 498 -15.16 -9.74 29.99
C MET A 498 -14.82 -8.60 30.96
N ALA A 499 -14.34 -7.45 30.46
CA ALA A 499 -13.90 -6.32 31.26
C ALA A 499 -15.05 -5.37 31.61
N SER A 500 -15.02 -4.79 32.81
CA SER A 500 -15.97 -3.74 33.20
C SER A 500 -15.60 -2.39 32.55
N PRO A 501 -16.57 -1.48 32.32
CA PRO A 501 -16.31 -0.14 31.77
C PRO A 501 -15.17 0.65 32.45
N PRO A 502 -15.06 0.71 33.80
CA PRO A 502 -13.96 1.44 34.43
C PRO A 502 -12.58 0.81 34.17
N MET A 503 -12.51 -0.52 34.01
CA MET A 503 -11.27 -1.21 33.67
C MET A 503 -10.80 -0.89 32.24
N LEU A 504 -11.76 -0.70 31.32
CA LEU A 504 -11.49 -0.27 29.94
C LEU A 504 -10.98 1.17 29.91
N ASP A 505 -11.59 2.07 30.69
CA ASP A 505 -11.13 3.46 30.81
C ASP A 505 -9.72 3.57 31.41
N ASP A 506 -9.41 2.76 32.43
CA ASP A 506 -8.05 2.67 33.00
C ASP A 506 -7.04 2.17 31.96
N ALA A 507 -7.37 1.11 31.22
CA ALA A 507 -6.51 0.56 30.19
C ALA A 507 -6.29 1.55 29.04
N TRP A 508 -7.32 2.29 28.65
CA TRP A 508 -7.25 3.31 27.61
C TRP A 508 -6.35 4.47 28.01
N ARG A 509 -6.41 4.92 29.28
CA ARG A 509 -5.49 5.95 29.81
C ARG A 509 -4.03 5.50 29.77
N ILE A 510 -3.76 4.24 30.09
CA ILE A 510 -2.40 3.67 30.00
C ILE A 510 -1.94 3.60 28.54
N LEU A 511 -2.82 3.18 27.63
CA LEU A 511 -2.46 3.04 26.21
C LEU A 511 -2.18 4.40 25.55
N ARG A 512 -2.85 5.48 25.98
CA ARG A 512 -2.48 6.86 25.58
C ARG A 512 -1.03 7.19 25.90
N ILE A 513 -0.58 6.84 27.11
CA ILE A 513 0.82 7.03 27.51
C ILE A 513 1.73 6.21 26.59
N TYR A 514 1.39 4.95 26.30
CA TYR A 514 2.19 4.10 25.41
C TYR A 514 2.26 4.61 23.96
N VAL A 515 1.16 5.15 23.42
CA VAL A 515 1.16 5.75 22.07
C VAL A 515 2.02 7.01 22.04
N GLU A 516 1.94 7.87 23.05
CA GLU A 516 2.78 9.08 23.11
C GLU A 516 4.27 8.74 23.29
N VAL A 517 4.60 7.78 24.17
CA VAL A 517 5.97 7.28 24.33
C VAL A 517 6.49 6.69 23.02
N GLY A 518 5.70 5.83 22.37
CA GLY A 518 6.05 5.25 21.07
C GLY A 518 6.24 6.32 19.99
N ARG A 519 5.40 7.37 19.98
CA ARG A 519 5.51 8.51 19.06
C ARG A 519 6.83 9.25 19.26
N VAL A 520 7.18 9.58 20.51
CA VAL A 520 8.44 10.25 20.83
C VAL A 520 9.64 9.39 20.44
N CYS A 521 9.64 8.10 20.80
CA CYS A 521 10.73 7.18 20.43
C CYS A 521 10.90 7.06 18.90
N THR A 522 9.78 6.96 18.17
CA THR A 522 9.79 6.84 16.71
C THR A 522 10.27 8.11 16.03
N GLN A 523 9.91 9.29 16.54
CA GLN A 523 10.42 10.58 16.06
C GLN A 523 11.94 10.70 16.21
N HIS A 524 12.51 10.04 17.22
CA HIS A 524 13.96 9.95 17.46
C HIS A 524 14.57 8.63 16.94
N GLY A 525 13.89 7.95 16.01
CA GLY A 525 14.43 6.85 15.21
C GLY A 525 14.50 5.48 15.89
N ALA A 526 13.84 5.30 17.03
CA ALA A 526 13.63 3.99 17.64
C ALA A 526 12.15 3.58 17.49
N PRO A 527 11.79 2.78 16.46
CA PRO A 527 10.41 2.36 16.25
C PRO A 527 9.95 1.46 17.40
N LEU A 528 8.89 1.86 18.11
CA LEU A 528 8.39 1.17 19.29
C LEU A 528 6.87 1.01 19.26
N SER A 529 6.37 -0.09 18.71
CA SER A 529 4.94 -0.31 18.50
C SER A 529 4.12 -0.24 19.81
N PRO A 530 2.85 0.22 19.76
CA PRO A 530 1.99 0.23 20.94
C PRO A 530 1.83 -1.16 21.58
N GLN A 531 1.81 -2.22 20.77
CA GLN A 531 1.81 -3.60 21.24
C GLN A 531 3.08 -3.95 22.04
N ALA A 532 4.26 -3.50 21.60
CA ALA A 532 5.50 -3.72 22.35
C ALA A 532 5.49 -3.00 23.70
N CYS A 533 4.97 -1.77 23.75
CA CYS A 533 4.77 -1.05 25.02
C CYS A 533 3.82 -1.81 25.96
N TRP A 534 2.68 -2.30 25.45
CA TRP A 534 1.71 -3.07 26.24
C TRP A 534 2.32 -4.35 26.82
N ARG A 535 3.06 -5.11 26.00
CA ARG A 535 3.78 -6.33 26.45
C ARG A 535 4.79 -6.08 27.56
N GLY A 536 5.21 -4.83 27.76
CA GLY A 536 6.20 -4.46 28.75
C GLY A 536 7.60 -4.35 28.17
N ALA A 537 7.77 -3.61 27.06
CA ALA A 537 9.08 -3.24 26.50
C ALA A 537 10.04 -2.59 27.52
N PHE A 538 9.52 -2.14 28.66
CA PHE A 538 10.28 -1.50 29.73
C PHE A 538 10.51 -2.38 30.96
N THR A 539 10.05 -3.64 30.95
CA THR A 539 10.11 -4.52 32.13
C THR A 539 11.50 -5.11 32.35
N THR A 540 12.24 -5.39 31.27
CA THR A 540 13.57 -6.02 31.37
C THR A 540 14.70 -5.02 31.09
N PRO A 541 15.83 -5.11 31.82
CA PRO A 541 16.98 -4.22 31.62
C PRO A 541 17.65 -4.41 30.24
N ALA A 542 17.48 -5.58 29.61
CA ALA A 542 18.00 -5.83 28.27
C ALA A 542 17.22 -5.05 27.19
N GLN A 543 15.89 -5.00 27.30
CA GLN A 543 15.06 -4.24 26.36
C GLN A 543 15.28 -2.73 26.51
N THR A 544 15.41 -2.22 27.74
CA THR A 544 15.74 -0.80 27.96
C THR A 544 17.11 -0.44 27.39
N ALA A 545 18.10 -1.33 27.52
CA ALA A 545 19.41 -1.13 26.90
C ALA A 545 19.35 -1.15 25.35
N SER A 546 18.51 -2.00 24.77
CA SER A 546 18.30 -2.05 23.31
C SER A 546 17.63 -0.77 22.79
N LEU A 547 16.62 -0.27 23.48
CA LEU A 547 15.96 0.99 23.15
C LEU A 547 16.93 2.17 23.26
N ALA A 548 17.66 2.26 24.37
CA ALA A 548 18.71 3.25 24.57
C ALA A 548 19.74 3.24 23.44
N LYS A 549 20.19 2.05 23.02
CA LYS A 549 21.13 1.89 21.92
C LYS A 549 20.57 2.42 20.61
N ALA A 550 19.31 2.10 20.27
CA ALA A 550 18.68 2.56 19.04
C ALA A 550 18.56 4.10 19.01
N LEU A 551 18.12 4.71 20.11
CA LEU A 551 17.99 6.17 20.23
C LEU A 551 19.34 6.88 20.09
N VAL A 552 20.38 6.38 20.77
CA VAL A 552 21.73 6.95 20.69
C VAL A 552 22.32 6.77 19.29
N GLN A 553 22.17 5.60 18.67
CA GLN A 553 22.67 5.37 17.31
C GLN A 553 22.00 6.28 16.29
N HIS A 554 20.67 6.47 16.38
CA HIS A 554 19.97 7.37 15.48
C HIS A 554 20.41 8.82 15.65
N THR A 555 20.50 9.30 16.89
CA THR A 555 20.94 10.69 17.17
C THR A 555 22.34 10.97 16.62
N LEU A 556 23.29 10.05 16.80
CA LEU A 556 24.65 10.18 16.29
C LEU A 556 24.72 10.09 14.75
N GLN A 557 23.90 9.25 14.12
CA GLN A 557 23.94 9.06 12.67
C GLN A 557 23.25 10.19 11.89
N HIS A 558 22.08 10.64 12.35
CA HIS A 558 21.26 11.62 11.62
C HIS A 558 21.66 13.09 11.89
N HIS A 559 22.29 13.38 13.03
CA HIS A 559 22.62 14.76 13.43
C HIS A 559 24.13 15.03 13.47
N ARG A 560 24.90 14.52 12.50
CA ARG A 560 26.36 14.76 12.43
C ARG A 560 26.70 16.25 12.51
N GLY A 561 27.54 16.62 13.48
CA GLY A 561 27.95 18.01 13.74
C GLY A 561 26.95 18.84 14.56
N ARG A 562 25.79 18.28 14.93
CA ARG A 562 24.81 18.84 15.87
C ARG A 562 24.37 17.81 16.91
N GLU A 563 25.28 16.90 17.29
CA GLU A 563 24.99 15.80 18.20
C GLU A 563 24.58 16.27 19.59
N ARG A 564 25.22 17.31 20.13
CA ARG A 564 24.89 17.88 21.45
C ARG A 564 23.44 18.37 21.57
N PRO A 565 22.96 19.32 20.74
CA PRO A 565 21.58 19.78 20.83
C PRO A 565 20.56 18.67 20.49
N ALA A 566 20.93 17.71 19.64
CA ALA A 566 20.08 16.55 19.36
C ALA A 566 19.89 15.65 20.60
N MET A 567 20.97 15.42 21.36
CA MET A 567 20.92 14.67 22.62
C MET A 567 20.13 15.42 23.71
N GLU A 568 20.35 16.73 23.85
CA GLU A 568 19.57 17.58 24.76
C GLU A 568 18.08 17.57 24.41
N SER A 569 17.74 17.65 23.12
CA SER A 569 16.35 17.54 22.63
C SER A 569 15.73 16.18 22.92
N LEU A 570 16.50 15.09 22.77
CA LEU A 570 16.04 13.74 23.11
C LEU A 570 15.74 13.62 24.61
N CYS A 571 16.65 14.10 25.47
CA CYS A 571 16.43 14.12 26.92
C CYS A 571 15.20 14.95 27.30
N ALA A 572 15.01 16.12 26.69
CA ALA A 572 13.85 16.97 26.92
C ALA A 572 12.54 16.30 26.50
N ALA A 573 12.54 15.58 25.37
CA ALA A 573 11.37 14.88 24.86
C ALA A 573 11.00 13.66 25.73
N LEU A 574 11.98 12.97 26.32
CA LEU A 574 11.76 11.81 27.19
C LEU A 574 11.38 12.20 28.63
N ALA A 575 11.80 13.36 29.11
CA ALA A 575 11.64 13.81 30.50
C ALA A 575 10.21 13.68 31.09
N PRO A 576 9.13 14.07 30.38
CA PRO A 576 7.76 13.97 30.91
C PRO A 576 7.30 12.53 31.17
N TRP A 577 7.92 11.58 30.47
CA TRP A 577 7.51 10.19 30.41
C TRP A 577 8.40 9.25 31.24
N LEU A 578 9.31 9.81 32.05
CA LEU A 578 10.10 9.05 33.03
C LEU A 578 9.34 8.93 34.36
N GLY A 579 9.45 7.78 35.02
CA GLY A 579 8.89 7.56 36.35
C GLY A 579 8.52 6.11 36.63
N GLU A 580 7.56 5.93 37.54
CA GLU A 580 6.98 4.62 37.87
C GLU A 580 6.04 4.13 36.75
N PRO A 581 5.93 2.80 36.57
CA PRO A 581 5.10 2.21 35.52
C PRO A 581 3.65 2.69 35.70
N PRO A 582 2.95 3.12 34.62
CA PRO A 582 3.14 2.80 33.20
C PRO A 582 4.13 3.68 32.42
N ARG A 583 4.88 4.56 33.08
CA ARG A 583 5.91 5.39 32.45
C ARG A 583 7.22 4.62 32.21
N MET A 584 8.15 5.23 31.48
CA MET A 584 9.47 4.65 31.23
C MET A 584 10.31 4.62 32.52
N PRO A 585 11.04 3.52 32.78
CA PRO A 585 11.82 3.37 34.00
C PRO A 585 13.02 4.33 34.00
N PRO A 586 13.42 4.83 35.18
CA PRO A 586 14.56 5.74 35.29
C PRO A 586 15.89 5.08 34.88
N SER A 587 15.96 3.74 34.93
CA SER A 587 17.12 2.98 34.43
C SER A 587 17.41 3.19 32.95
N LEU A 588 16.43 3.67 32.16
CA LEU A 588 16.63 4.04 30.77
C LEU A 588 17.63 5.19 30.62
N VAL A 589 17.61 6.17 31.53
CA VAL A 589 18.56 7.31 31.51
C VAL A 589 19.99 6.79 31.64
N ARG A 590 20.24 5.98 32.67
CA ARG A 590 21.55 5.34 32.88
C ARG A 590 21.97 4.51 31.67
N ALA A 591 21.05 3.75 31.07
CA ALA A 591 21.33 2.96 29.87
C ALA A 591 21.67 3.83 28.65
N LEU A 592 20.99 4.96 28.46
CA LEU A 592 21.21 5.91 27.35
C LEU A 592 22.63 6.48 27.41
N PHE A 593 23.03 6.99 28.57
CA PHE A 593 24.38 7.53 28.78
C PHE A 593 25.48 6.46 28.72
N ARG A 594 25.18 5.23 29.16
CA ARG A 594 26.07 4.08 28.94
C ARG A 594 26.29 3.79 27.45
N GLN A 595 25.22 3.81 26.65
CA GLN A 595 25.32 3.57 25.20
C GLN A 595 26.07 4.70 24.49
N LEU A 596 26.00 5.94 24.97
CA LEU A 596 26.80 7.06 24.47
C LEU A 596 28.31 6.82 24.65
N LEU A 597 28.72 6.37 25.84
CA LEU A 597 30.11 5.99 26.11
C LEU A 597 30.56 4.81 25.23
N LEU A 598 29.70 3.80 25.06
CA LEU A 598 29.97 2.66 24.17
C LEU A 598 30.05 3.06 22.69
N ALA A 599 29.38 4.14 22.28
CA ALA A 599 29.44 4.70 20.93
C ALA A 599 30.72 5.49 20.64
N ARG A 600 31.63 5.62 21.62
CA ARG A 600 32.93 6.31 21.54
C ARG A 600 32.85 7.84 21.47
N GLU A 601 31.85 8.43 22.13
CA GLU A 601 31.71 9.88 22.21
C GLU A 601 31.83 10.40 23.65
N PRO A 602 33.01 10.30 24.29
CA PRO A 602 33.18 10.68 25.70
C PRO A 602 33.20 12.20 25.91
N ILE A 603 33.60 12.98 24.91
CA ILE A 603 33.56 14.45 24.96
C ILE A 603 32.10 14.90 24.98
N LEU A 604 31.29 14.38 24.06
CA LEU A 604 29.85 14.65 23.99
C LEU A 604 29.15 14.24 25.29
N PHE A 605 29.51 13.10 25.89
CA PHE A 605 28.98 12.68 27.18
C PHE A 605 29.19 13.75 28.26
N ASN A 606 30.42 14.25 28.44
CA ASN A 606 30.71 15.24 29.48
C ASN A 606 30.07 16.61 29.19
N GLU A 607 30.01 17.02 27.93
CA GLU A 607 29.32 18.25 27.52
C GLU A 607 27.82 18.20 27.84
N VAL A 608 27.16 17.07 27.57
CA VAL A 608 25.73 16.91 27.87
C VAL A 608 25.51 16.84 29.38
N VAL A 609 26.26 15.98 30.09
CA VAL A 609 26.09 15.78 31.55
C VAL A 609 26.28 17.06 32.34
N SER A 610 27.29 17.88 32.00
CA SER A 610 27.54 19.17 32.67
C SER A 610 26.41 20.19 32.49
N ARG A 611 25.60 20.06 31.43
CA ARG A 611 24.50 20.98 31.10
C ARG A 611 23.11 20.43 31.43
N LEU A 612 22.97 19.13 31.73
CA LEU A 612 21.70 18.51 32.11
C LEU A 612 20.96 19.26 33.23
N PRO A 613 21.61 19.74 34.31
CA PRO A 613 20.90 20.46 35.37
C PRO A 613 20.19 21.74 34.89
N HIS A 614 20.69 22.37 33.84
CA HIS A 614 20.13 23.59 33.27
C HIS A 614 19.16 23.34 32.12
N THR A 615 19.35 22.26 31.36
CA THR A 615 18.57 21.95 30.15
C THR A 615 17.38 21.04 30.46
N CYS A 616 17.54 20.05 31.33
CA CYS A 616 16.56 19.00 31.63
C CYS A 616 16.66 18.57 33.11
N PRO A 617 16.09 19.35 34.06
CA PRO A 617 16.25 19.07 35.49
C PRO A 617 15.67 17.70 35.89
N THR A 618 14.61 17.24 35.24
CA THR A 618 14.00 15.92 35.49
C THR A 618 14.91 14.75 35.13
N VAL A 619 15.78 14.90 34.13
CA VAL A 619 16.76 13.85 33.78
C VAL A 619 17.95 13.91 34.73
N ALA A 620 18.34 15.12 35.14
CA ALA A 620 19.43 15.34 36.10
C ALA A 620 19.16 14.72 37.47
N THR A 621 17.89 14.55 37.88
CA THR A 621 17.56 13.82 39.13
C THR A 621 17.86 12.33 39.06
N TYR A 622 17.94 11.74 37.86
CA TYR A 622 18.22 10.31 37.63
C TYR A 622 19.65 10.04 37.16
N LEU A 623 20.45 11.09 36.96
CA LEU A 623 21.87 10.99 36.62
C LEU A 623 22.63 12.09 37.37
N THR A 624 22.94 11.81 38.62
CA THR A 624 23.79 12.67 39.45
C THR A 624 25.24 12.67 38.97
N ALA A 625 26.04 13.65 39.41
CA ALA A 625 27.46 13.70 39.08
C ALA A 625 28.21 12.43 39.53
N ASP A 626 27.87 11.91 40.70
CA ASP A 626 28.45 10.68 41.25
C ASP A 626 28.05 9.44 40.43
N GLU A 627 26.80 9.37 39.96
CA GLU A 627 26.34 8.28 39.09
C GLU A 627 26.99 8.34 37.70
N ALA A 628 27.24 9.54 37.18
CA ALA A 628 27.97 9.74 35.93
C ALA A 628 29.44 9.32 36.05
N GLU A 629 30.12 9.67 37.15
CA GLU A 629 31.47 9.20 37.45
C GLU A 629 31.51 7.66 37.56
N ALA A 630 30.58 7.07 38.31
CA ALA A 630 30.46 5.62 38.43
C ALA A 630 30.26 4.94 37.05
N LEU A 631 29.48 5.55 36.16
CA LEU A 631 29.27 5.05 34.79
C LEU A 631 30.56 5.06 33.96
N VAL A 632 31.36 6.12 34.06
CA VAL A 632 32.67 6.22 33.39
C VAL A 632 33.62 5.15 33.94
N LEU A 633 33.68 4.98 35.25
CA LEU A 633 34.52 3.95 35.89
C LEU A 633 34.08 2.53 35.52
N GLU A 634 32.78 2.23 35.54
CA GLU A 634 32.25 0.91 35.16
C GLU A 634 32.54 0.58 33.69
N THR A 635 32.37 1.54 32.79
CA THR A 635 32.62 1.33 31.35
C THR A 635 34.11 1.18 31.05
N THR A 636 34.98 1.97 31.70
CA THR A 636 36.43 1.85 31.58
C THR A 636 36.95 0.54 32.12
N HIS A 637 36.49 0.11 33.30
CA HIS A 637 36.82 -1.21 33.86
C HIS A 637 36.38 -2.35 32.93
N ALA A 638 35.20 -2.24 32.32
CA ALA A 638 34.73 -3.23 31.35
C ALA A 638 35.64 -3.32 30.11
N TRP A 639 36.14 -2.19 29.59
CA TRP A 639 37.08 -2.21 28.46
C TRP A 639 38.48 -2.72 28.86
N ILE A 640 38.95 -2.39 30.06
CA ILE A 640 40.22 -2.92 30.60
C ILE A 640 40.14 -4.43 30.76
N ALA A 641 39.01 -4.97 31.24
CA ALA A 641 38.79 -6.40 31.36
C ALA A 641 38.72 -7.13 30.00
N GLN A 642 38.30 -6.45 28.93
CA GLN A 642 38.27 -6.99 27.57
C GLN A 642 39.64 -6.98 26.87
N ALA A 643 40.62 -6.25 27.40
CA ALA A 643 41.93 -6.12 26.78
C ALA A 643 42.75 -7.41 26.94
N THR A 644 43.16 -8.00 25.82
CA THR A 644 43.99 -9.21 25.79
C THR A 644 45.49 -8.92 25.83
N THR A 645 45.88 -7.65 25.68
CA THR A 645 47.27 -7.20 25.67
C THR A 645 47.40 -5.91 26.46
N CYS A 646 48.62 -5.63 26.95
CA CYS A 646 48.97 -4.38 27.62
C CYS A 646 49.36 -3.24 26.67
N ASP A 647 49.24 -3.41 25.35
CA ASP A 647 49.61 -2.37 24.38
C ASP A 647 48.71 -1.13 24.57
N PRO A 648 49.27 0.08 24.81
CA PRO A 648 48.48 1.29 24.96
C PRO A 648 47.68 1.66 23.71
N LEU A 649 48.10 1.20 22.53
CA LEU A 649 47.39 1.39 21.26
C LEU A 649 46.31 0.32 21.03
N HIS A 650 46.21 -0.67 21.91
CA HIS A 650 45.17 -1.69 21.85
C HIS A 650 43.79 -1.03 22.02
N GLY A 651 42.88 -1.27 21.08
CA GLY A 651 41.63 -0.54 20.95
C GLY A 651 40.82 -0.34 22.25
N PRO A 652 40.59 -1.37 23.09
CA PRO A 652 39.92 -1.21 24.39
C PRO A 652 40.66 -0.30 25.39
N LEU A 653 41.99 -0.39 25.47
CA LEU A 653 42.79 0.43 26.39
C LEU A 653 42.87 1.88 25.94
N LEU A 654 43.00 2.12 24.63
CA LEU A 654 42.94 3.46 24.07
C LEU A 654 41.57 4.11 24.37
N ARG A 655 40.48 3.37 24.19
CA ARG A 655 39.12 3.86 24.54
C ARG A 655 38.99 4.19 26.01
N ALA A 656 39.44 3.30 26.89
CA ALA A 656 39.42 3.55 28.34
C ALA A 656 40.17 4.84 28.69
N ARG A 657 41.34 5.06 28.10
CA ARG A 657 42.12 6.28 28.28
C ARG A 657 41.38 7.52 27.78
N GLU A 658 40.88 7.51 26.54
CA GLU A 658 40.14 8.64 25.94
C GLU A 658 38.92 9.03 26.79
N THR A 659 38.22 8.06 27.37
CA THR A 659 37.06 8.33 28.22
C THR A 659 37.42 8.90 29.60
N LEU A 660 38.52 8.45 30.19
CA LEU A 660 39.02 9.00 31.47
C LEU A 660 39.62 10.40 31.28
N ASP A 661 40.28 10.65 30.14
CA ASP A 661 40.86 11.96 29.81
C ASP A 661 39.77 13.02 29.53
N ALA A 662 38.61 12.61 29.00
CA ALA A 662 37.49 13.51 28.78
C ALA A 662 36.72 13.87 30.06
N ALA A 663 36.76 13.00 31.08
CA ALA A 663 36.03 13.15 32.33
C ALA A 663 36.75 14.10 33.32
N PRO A 664 36.02 14.74 34.26
CA PRO A 664 36.66 15.58 35.28
C PRO A 664 37.64 14.77 36.14
N HIS A 665 38.85 15.29 36.38
CA HIS A 665 39.94 14.57 37.08
C HIS A 665 39.73 14.43 38.60
N THR A 666 38.71 13.64 38.98
CA THR A 666 38.52 13.18 40.35
C THR A 666 39.68 12.26 40.77
N GLU A 667 39.79 12.03 42.08
CA GLU A 667 40.82 11.15 42.63
C GLU A 667 40.70 9.71 42.11
N ALA A 668 39.48 9.18 41.92
CA ALA A 668 39.27 7.84 41.37
C ALA A 668 39.73 7.75 39.90
N ILE A 669 39.39 8.74 39.07
CA ILE A 669 39.80 8.80 37.66
C ILE A 669 41.33 8.92 37.54
N ARG A 670 41.97 9.73 38.39
CA ARG A 670 43.45 9.86 38.41
C ARG A 670 44.15 8.54 38.72
N ARG A 671 43.60 7.71 39.62
CA ARG A 671 44.15 6.38 39.92
C ARG A 671 44.03 5.42 38.73
N GLU A 672 42.91 5.46 38.01
CA GLU A 672 42.72 4.65 36.81
C GLU A 672 43.66 5.08 35.67
N LEU A 673 43.87 6.38 35.47
CA LEU A 673 44.86 6.89 34.50
C LEU A 673 46.28 6.48 34.88
N ALA A 674 46.65 6.51 36.16
CA ALA A 674 47.94 6.02 36.64
C ALA A 674 48.12 4.52 36.38
N PHE A 675 47.06 3.72 36.56
CA PHE A 675 47.07 2.30 36.22
C PHE A 675 47.27 2.05 34.72
N LEU A 676 46.59 2.79 33.84
CA LEU A 676 46.80 2.68 32.39
C LEU A 676 48.22 3.09 31.96
N ALA A 677 48.80 4.09 32.61
CA ALA A 677 50.19 4.48 32.39
C ALA A 677 51.17 3.35 32.77
N LEU A 678 50.96 2.69 33.91
CA LEU A 678 51.73 1.52 34.33
C LEU A 678 51.64 0.39 33.30
N VAL A 679 50.42 0.06 32.84
CA VAL A 679 50.19 -1.00 31.84
C VAL A 679 50.96 -0.71 30.54
N GLY A 680 50.91 0.54 30.05
CA GLY A 680 51.64 0.96 28.86
C GLY A 680 53.17 0.88 29.03
N GLN A 681 53.69 1.18 30.22
CA GLN A 681 55.10 1.03 30.55
C GLN A 681 55.53 -0.44 30.64
N LEU A 682 54.68 -1.34 31.13
CA LEU A 682 54.99 -2.78 31.20
C LEU A 682 55.02 -3.43 29.81
N HIS A 683 54.23 -2.91 28.87
CA HIS A 683 54.21 -3.39 27.49
C HIS A 683 55.56 -3.26 26.78
N THR A 684 56.36 -2.21 27.08
CA THR A 684 57.67 -2.01 26.45
C THR A 684 58.66 -3.16 26.72
N TYR A 685 58.40 -3.94 27.76
CA TYR A 685 59.20 -5.08 28.19
C TYR A 685 58.59 -6.44 27.82
N ALA A 686 57.52 -6.49 27.02
CA ALA A 686 56.94 -7.72 26.43
C ALA A 686 56.86 -8.92 27.41
N LEU A 687 56.27 -8.69 28.60
CA LEU A 687 56.22 -9.71 29.65
C LEU A 687 55.33 -10.91 29.28
N PRO A 688 55.77 -12.16 29.52
CA PRO A 688 54.95 -13.35 29.37
C PRO A 688 53.87 -13.41 30.47
N SER A 689 52.75 -14.08 30.18
CA SER A 689 51.60 -14.30 31.08
C SER A 689 52.02 -14.83 32.45
N LEU A 690 51.33 -14.39 33.50
CA LEU A 690 51.60 -14.79 34.89
C LEU A 690 51.16 -16.24 35.18
N SER A 691 50.23 -16.79 34.41
CA SER A 691 49.70 -18.15 34.60
C SER A 691 50.41 -19.18 33.73
N PRO A 692 50.89 -20.31 34.29
CA PRO A 692 51.60 -21.35 33.53
C PRO A 692 50.71 -22.14 32.55
N SER A 693 49.38 -22.03 32.69
CA SER A 693 48.39 -22.72 31.86
C SER A 693 48.03 -21.99 30.56
N GLU A 694 48.37 -20.71 30.43
CA GLU A 694 47.99 -19.88 29.27
C GLU A 694 49.24 -19.33 28.57
N PRO A 695 49.63 -19.87 27.41
CA PRO A 695 50.68 -19.27 26.60
C PRO A 695 50.15 -17.97 26.00
N GLY A 696 50.57 -16.83 26.54
CA GLY A 696 50.11 -15.51 26.11
C GLY A 696 50.94 -14.37 26.70
N SER A 697 50.69 -13.14 26.23
CA SER A 697 51.22 -11.91 26.82
C SER A 697 50.49 -11.57 28.12
N LEU A 698 51.16 -10.85 29.01
CA LEU A 698 50.56 -10.27 30.21
C LEU A 698 49.26 -9.49 29.86
N THR A 699 48.20 -9.73 30.63
CA THR A 699 46.93 -9.00 30.48
C THR A 699 46.75 -7.97 31.60
N PRO A 700 46.05 -6.85 31.35
CA PRO A 700 45.78 -5.85 32.39
C PRO A 700 45.03 -6.40 33.61
N GLN A 701 44.15 -7.40 33.40
CA GLN A 701 43.44 -8.05 34.50
C GLN A 701 44.38 -8.83 35.42
N GLN A 702 45.41 -9.49 34.88
CA GLN A 702 46.44 -10.15 35.68
C GLN A 702 47.29 -9.14 36.46
N VAL A 703 47.63 -8.00 35.86
CA VAL A 703 48.35 -6.90 36.54
C VAL A 703 47.53 -6.37 37.72
N ARG A 704 46.22 -6.20 37.55
CA ARG A 704 45.32 -5.75 38.61
C ARG A 704 45.09 -6.80 39.70
N ALA A 705 45.13 -8.08 39.36
CA ALA A 705 44.96 -9.19 40.30
C ALA A 705 46.21 -9.47 41.16
N MET A 706 47.36 -8.86 40.84
CA MET A 706 48.59 -9.08 41.59
C MET A 706 48.57 -8.37 42.95
N PRO A 707 48.91 -9.08 44.05
CA PRO A 707 48.90 -8.51 45.39
C PRO A 707 50.04 -7.50 45.61
N HIS A 708 51.20 -7.70 44.98
CA HIS A 708 52.34 -6.80 45.10
C HIS A 708 52.86 -6.42 43.71
N LYS A 709 52.64 -5.16 43.32
CA LYS A 709 53.04 -4.64 41.99
C LYS A 709 54.55 -4.64 41.76
N LEU A 710 55.36 -4.61 42.83
CA LEU A 710 56.82 -4.72 42.74
C LEU A 710 57.30 -6.05 42.14
N GLU A 711 56.52 -7.12 42.24
CA GLU A 711 56.88 -8.39 41.61
C GLU A 711 56.91 -8.30 40.07
N LEU A 712 56.15 -7.36 39.48
CA LEU A 712 56.23 -7.06 38.05
C LEU A 712 57.60 -6.50 37.70
N LEU A 713 58.11 -5.56 38.49
CA LEU A 713 59.45 -5.00 38.31
C LEU A 713 60.52 -6.09 38.44
N ALA A 714 60.38 -6.98 39.44
CA ALA A 714 61.31 -8.10 39.63
C ALA A 714 61.37 -8.99 38.40
N ARG A 715 60.21 -9.23 37.79
CA ARG A 715 60.06 -10.05 36.60
C ARG A 715 60.57 -9.36 35.32
N VAL A 716 60.41 -8.04 35.21
CA VAL A 716 61.06 -7.26 34.12
C VAL A 716 62.57 -7.40 34.19
N LEU A 717 63.14 -7.22 35.38
CA LEU A 717 64.59 -7.27 35.58
C LEU A 717 65.18 -8.68 35.39
N SER A 718 64.43 -9.74 35.69
CA SER A 718 64.89 -11.12 35.48
C SER A 718 64.86 -11.56 34.01
N LEU A 719 63.88 -11.07 33.24
CA LEU A 719 63.73 -11.41 31.82
C LEU A 719 64.63 -10.56 30.92
N HIS A 720 64.86 -9.30 31.28
CA HIS A 720 65.66 -8.35 30.50
C HIS A 720 66.91 -7.92 31.25
N THR A 721 68.04 -8.54 30.91
CA THR A 721 69.32 -8.31 31.59
C THR A 721 69.79 -6.86 31.52
N ASP A 722 69.40 -6.09 30.51
CA ASP A 722 69.80 -4.68 30.32
C ASP A 722 68.77 -3.65 30.83
N ALA A 723 67.60 -4.09 31.35
CA ALA A 723 66.50 -3.18 31.71
C ALA A 723 66.88 -2.17 32.80
N TYR A 724 67.83 -2.50 33.69
CA TYR A 724 68.31 -1.59 34.74
C TYR A 724 69.01 -0.33 34.20
N ARG A 725 69.49 -0.35 32.94
CA ARG A 725 70.11 0.82 32.28
C ARG A 725 69.09 1.75 31.63
N ALA A 726 67.86 1.27 31.44
CA ALA A 726 66.84 2.03 30.74
C ALA A 726 66.37 3.21 31.59
N PRO A 727 66.31 4.45 31.06
CA PRO A 727 65.93 5.62 31.85
C PRO A 727 64.50 5.53 32.40
N HIS A 728 63.62 4.80 31.70
CA HIS A 728 62.22 4.63 32.05
C HIS A 728 61.96 3.52 33.10
N ILE A 729 62.97 2.75 33.51
CA ILE A 729 62.78 1.69 34.53
C ILE A 729 62.46 2.25 35.91
N LEU A 730 62.99 3.44 36.23
CA LEU A 730 62.69 4.15 37.46
C LEU A 730 61.24 4.65 37.47
N ASP A 731 60.72 5.04 36.31
CA ASP A 731 59.31 5.44 36.17
C ASP A 731 58.39 4.23 36.36
N VAL A 732 58.77 3.05 35.86
CA VAL A 732 58.05 1.78 36.12
C VAL A 732 58.11 1.42 37.61
N GLY A 733 59.27 1.57 38.24
CA GLY A 733 59.44 1.33 39.67
C GLY A 733 58.55 2.23 40.53
N ARG A 734 58.47 3.53 40.20
CA ARG A 734 57.56 4.49 40.86
C ARG A 734 56.09 4.24 40.56
N ALA A 735 55.76 3.72 39.37
CA ALA A 735 54.38 3.35 39.05
C ALA A 735 53.94 2.06 39.76
N CYS A 736 54.90 1.18 40.10
CA CYS A 736 54.68 -0.02 40.90
C CYS A 736 54.71 0.22 42.42
N SER A 737 55.29 1.32 42.90
CA SER A 737 55.35 1.64 44.33
C SER A 737 54.00 2.09 44.85
N GLU A 738 53.56 1.48 45.95
CA GLU A 738 52.34 1.86 46.68
C GLU A 738 52.68 2.46 48.05
N ALA A 739 53.82 2.06 48.62
CA ALA A 739 54.35 2.55 49.88
C ALA A 739 55.68 3.30 49.69
N PRO A 740 56.05 4.23 50.58
CA PRO A 740 57.35 4.90 50.54
C PRO A 740 58.54 3.93 50.72
N ASP A 741 58.32 2.77 51.32
CA ASP A 741 59.29 1.68 51.43
C ASP A 741 59.67 1.06 50.09
N ASP A 742 58.76 1.14 49.11
CA ASP A 742 58.95 0.50 47.82
C ASP A 742 60.06 1.18 47.02
N ASP A 743 60.31 2.49 47.22
CA ASP A 743 61.43 3.19 46.58
C ASP A 743 62.79 2.58 46.95
N VAL A 744 62.94 2.16 48.21
CA VAL A 744 64.15 1.46 48.69
C VAL A 744 64.27 0.09 48.04
N ARG A 745 63.14 -0.63 47.93
CA ARG A 745 63.10 -1.96 47.31
C ARG A 745 63.36 -1.90 45.81
N VAL A 746 62.83 -0.90 45.11
CA VAL A 746 63.09 -0.64 43.68
C VAL A 746 64.59 -0.38 43.47
N ALA A 747 65.20 0.51 44.24
CA ALA A 747 66.63 0.80 44.14
C ALA A 747 67.49 -0.44 44.45
N ALA A 748 67.07 -1.25 45.42
CA ALA A 748 67.73 -2.52 45.76
C ALA A 748 67.65 -3.53 44.60
N MET A 749 66.46 -3.70 44.02
CA MET A 749 66.24 -4.60 42.88
C MET A 749 67.05 -4.19 41.64
N LEU A 750 67.18 -2.88 41.38
CA LEU A 750 68.02 -2.36 40.30
C LEU A 750 69.51 -2.57 40.58
N ALA A 751 69.95 -2.40 41.83
CA ALA A 751 71.33 -2.67 42.23
C ALA A 751 71.68 -4.16 42.08
N ASP A 752 70.78 -5.06 42.49
CA ASP A 752 70.94 -6.51 42.35
C ASP A 752 70.94 -6.95 40.87
N ALA A 753 70.06 -6.40 40.04
CA ALA A 753 70.04 -6.67 38.60
C ALA A 753 71.30 -6.16 37.88
N ALA A 754 71.78 -4.97 38.23
CA ALA A 754 73.05 -4.42 37.73
C ALA A 754 74.26 -5.25 38.19
N ALA A 755 74.23 -5.77 39.43
CA ALA A 755 75.26 -6.67 39.94
C ALA A 755 75.29 -8.00 39.17
N ALA A 756 74.12 -8.61 38.96
CA ALA A 756 73.97 -9.89 38.27
C ALA A 756 74.44 -9.85 36.80
N SER A 757 74.27 -8.70 36.14
CA SER A 757 74.77 -8.46 34.76
C SER A 757 76.25 -8.06 34.70
N GLY A 758 76.92 -7.88 35.85
CA GLY A 758 78.34 -7.52 35.95
C GLY A 758 78.64 -6.02 35.86
N ASP A 759 77.62 -5.15 35.83
CA ASP A 759 77.78 -3.69 35.77
C ASP A 759 77.83 -3.06 37.17
N LEU A 760 78.99 -3.21 37.78
CA LEU A 760 79.24 -2.78 39.16
C LEU A 760 79.22 -1.25 39.34
N ARG A 761 79.39 -0.48 38.26
CA ARG A 761 79.30 0.99 38.30
C ARG A 761 77.85 1.43 38.43
N ALA A 762 76.94 0.85 37.63
CA ALA A 762 75.51 1.12 37.75
C ALA A 762 74.97 0.64 39.11
N ALA A 763 75.39 -0.54 39.56
CA ALA A 763 74.98 -1.07 40.86
C ALA A 763 75.43 -0.16 42.02
N ARG A 764 76.66 0.38 41.96
CA ARG A 764 77.15 1.37 42.93
C ARG A 764 76.29 2.63 42.97
N ALA A 765 75.96 3.19 41.81
CA ALA A 765 75.14 4.39 41.71
C ALA A 765 73.73 4.17 42.31
N GLN A 766 73.16 2.97 42.13
CA GLN A 766 71.89 2.59 42.76
C GLN A 766 72.02 2.38 44.27
N CYS A 767 73.13 1.82 44.77
CA CYS A 767 73.41 1.78 46.22
C CYS A 767 73.52 3.18 46.84
N ASP A 768 74.13 4.14 46.14
CA ASP A 768 74.18 5.53 46.59
C ASP A 768 72.76 6.14 46.70
N GLN A 769 71.89 5.90 45.71
CA GLN A 769 70.47 6.34 45.77
C GLN A 769 69.69 5.63 46.88
N LEU A 770 69.88 4.32 47.04
CA LEU A 770 69.27 3.52 48.09
C LEU A 770 69.62 4.04 49.50
N VAL A 771 70.85 4.47 49.75
CA VAL A 771 71.25 5.09 51.03
C VAL A 771 70.54 6.42 51.25
N VAL A 772 70.29 7.20 50.18
CA VAL A 772 69.54 8.46 50.28
C VAL A 772 68.08 8.19 50.63
N HIS A 773 67.41 7.28 49.92
CA HIS A 773 66.01 6.92 50.18
C HIS A 773 65.81 6.33 51.59
N THR A 774 66.70 5.44 52.03
CA THR A 774 66.61 4.82 53.37
C THR A 774 66.80 5.81 54.51
N ARG A 775 67.71 6.77 54.37
CA ARG A 775 67.92 7.83 55.37
C ARG A 775 66.76 8.82 55.47
N ALA A 776 65.94 8.93 54.43
CA ALA A 776 64.71 9.73 54.46
C ALA A 776 63.58 9.04 55.25
N LEU A 777 63.68 7.72 55.50
CA LEU A 777 62.67 6.94 56.21
C LEU A 777 63.01 6.76 57.70
N SER A 778 61.98 6.72 58.54
CA SER A 778 62.13 6.39 59.96
C SER A 778 62.53 4.92 60.14
N ARG A 779 63.61 4.67 60.90
CA ARG A 779 64.15 3.32 61.17
C ARG A 779 63.20 2.43 61.97
N THR A 780 62.31 3.01 62.78
CA THR A 780 61.37 2.26 63.63
C THR A 780 60.13 1.80 62.88
N GLU A 781 59.66 2.61 61.92
CA GLU A 781 58.44 2.33 61.15
C GLU A 781 58.74 1.42 59.95
N HIS A 782 59.93 1.56 59.36
CA HIS A 782 60.29 0.94 58.07
C HIS A 782 61.48 -0.01 58.21
N ALA A 783 61.48 -0.85 59.25
CA ALA A 783 62.59 -1.76 59.57
C ALA A 783 62.96 -2.70 58.40
N ALA A 784 61.96 -3.18 57.65
CA ALA A 784 62.16 -4.05 56.50
C ALA A 784 62.94 -3.36 55.35
N ALA A 785 62.70 -2.06 55.11
CA ALA A 785 63.43 -1.29 54.09
C ALA A 785 64.90 -1.08 54.49
N TRP A 786 65.15 -0.78 55.76
CA TRP A 786 66.51 -0.70 56.31
C TRP A 786 67.26 -2.04 56.19
N ASP A 787 66.56 -3.15 56.41
CA ASP A 787 67.13 -4.50 56.28
C ASP A 787 67.51 -4.86 54.84
N VAL A 788 66.64 -4.55 53.87
CA VAL A 788 66.97 -4.73 52.44
C VAL A 788 68.19 -3.90 52.07
N ALA A 789 68.25 -2.66 52.53
CA ALA A 789 69.27 -1.70 52.14
C ALA A 789 70.71 -2.07 52.54
N TRP A 790 70.93 -2.46 53.80
CA TRP A 790 72.28 -2.85 54.24
C TRP A 790 72.71 -4.17 53.61
N ARG A 791 71.76 -5.10 53.40
CA ARG A 791 72.02 -6.40 52.75
C ARG A 791 72.45 -6.22 51.31
N THR A 792 71.73 -5.43 50.51
CA THR A 792 72.10 -5.16 49.11
C THR A 792 73.47 -4.50 48.99
N CYS A 793 73.76 -3.48 49.82
CA CYS A 793 75.10 -2.87 49.86
C CYS A 793 76.19 -3.90 50.24
N PHE A 794 75.93 -4.74 51.24
CA PHE A 794 76.89 -5.76 51.68
C PHE A 794 77.13 -6.85 50.64
N GLN A 795 76.08 -7.32 49.95
CA GLN A 795 76.18 -8.34 48.89
C GLN A 795 76.93 -7.81 47.67
N LEU A 796 76.64 -6.57 47.26
CA LEU A 796 77.38 -5.94 46.16
C LEU A 796 78.88 -5.83 46.49
N ALA A 797 79.21 -5.42 47.72
CA ALA A 797 80.60 -5.31 48.17
C ALA A 797 81.32 -6.67 48.26
N LYS A 798 80.62 -7.80 48.24
CA LYS A 798 81.20 -9.15 48.21
C LYS A 798 81.39 -9.71 46.80
N HIS A 799 80.93 -9.01 45.76
CA HIS A 799 80.96 -9.54 44.40
C HIS A 799 82.42 -9.81 43.93
N PRO A 800 82.74 -11.03 43.47
CA PRO A 800 84.12 -11.45 43.20
C PRO A 800 84.73 -10.74 41.99
N GLN A 801 83.90 -10.23 41.07
CA GLN A 801 84.33 -9.54 39.86
C GLN A 801 84.64 -8.04 40.08
N TRP A 802 84.52 -7.53 41.31
CA TRP A 802 84.78 -6.13 41.63
C TRP A 802 86.27 -5.84 41.83
N THR A 803 86.89 -5.17 40.86
CA THR A 803 88.33 -4.82 40.86
C THR A 803 88.68 -3.49 41.54
N ASP A 804 87.79 -2.49 41.53
CA ASP A 804 87.99 -1.19 42.20
C ASP A 804 87.83 -1.28 43.73
N ALA A 805 88.96 -1.39 44.43
CA ALA A 805 89.03 -1.47 45.89
C ALA A 805 88.46 -0.24 46.61
N ARG A 806 88.57 0.97 46.02
CA ARG A 806 88.14 2.22 46.67
C ARG A 806 86.62 2.37 46.65
N ALA A 807 86.01 2.11 45.50
CA ALA A 807 84.54 2.11 45.39
C ALA A 807 83.93 1.00 46.26
N ARG A 808 84.57 -0.17 46.30
CA ARG A 808 84.16 -1.31 47.13
C ARG A 808 84.19 -1.00 48.62
N ALA A 809 85.27 -0.40 49.12
CA ALA A 809 85.36 0.07 50.50
C ALA A 809 84.26 1.10 50.83
N SER A 810 83.93 2.00 49.89
CA SER A 810 82.84 2.96 50.10
C SER A 810 81.47 2.30 50.26
N VAL A 811 81.15 1.23 49.50
CA VAL A 811 79.85 0.53 49.63
C VAL A 811 79.80 -0.21 50.96
N LEU A 812 80.90 -0.84 51.32
CA LEU A 812 81.04 -1.54 52.60
C LEU A 812 80.89 -0.55 53.78
N GLY A 813 81.29 0.71 53.59
CA GLY A 813 81.11 1.79 54.56
C GLY A 813 79.67 2.23 54.69
N GLN A 814 78.97 2.32 53.57
CA GLN A 814 77.53 2.56 53.58
C GLN A 814 76.76 1.42 54.24
N ALA A 815 77.15 0.16 53.98
CA ALA A 815 76.56 -1.01 54.65
C ALA A 815 76.74 -0.95 56.18
N LEU A 816 77.92 -0.54 56.69
CA LEU A 816 78.13 -0.33 58.13
C LEU A 816 77.23 0.74 58.72
N THR A 817 76.95 1.82 57.98
CA THR A 817 76.05 2.89 58.47
C THR A 817 74.59 2.48 58.52
N LEU A 818 74.18 1.53 57.68
CA LEU A 818 72.79 1.07 57.57
C LEU A 818 72.52 -0.19 58.40
N ALA A 819 73.53 -1.02 58.67
CA ALA A 819 73.37 -2.31 59.33
C ALA A 819 72.78 -2.20 60.74
N PRO A 820 71.97 -3.19 61.18
CA PRO A 820 71.63 -3.36 62.57
C PRO A 820 72.88 -3.79 63.38
N PRO A 821 72.93 -3.48 64.68
CA PRO A 821 74.10 -3.73 65.53
C PRO A 821 74.57 -5.19 65.51
N GLU A 822 73.65 -6.13 65.31
CA GLU A 822 73.89 -7.57 65.25
C GLU A 822 74.75 -8.01 64.04
N HIS A 823 74.70 -7.26 62.94
CA HIS A 823 75.40 -7.59 61.69
C HIS A 823 76.63 -6.71 61.42
N ILE A 824 76.94 -5.75 62.29
CA ILE A 824 78.18 -4.95 62.18
C ILE A 824 79.45 -5.81 62.18
N PRO A 825 79.59 -6.84 63.05
CA PRO A 825 80.80 -7.67 63.07
C PRO A 825 81.05 -8.42 61.75
N THR A 826 79.99 -8.91 61.10
CA THR A 826 80.10 -9.66 59.83
C THR A 826 80.49 -8.75 58.67
N VAL A 827 80.03 -7.49 58.69
CA VAL A 827 80.45 -6.48 57.73
C VAL A 827 81.90 -6.06 57.95
N LEU A 828 82.34 -5.87 59.20
CA LEU A 828 83.73 -5.56 59.53
C LEU A 828 84.71 -6.68 59.16
N GLN A 829 84.32 -7.94 59.33
CA GLN A 829 85.12 -9.09 58.90
C GLN A 829 85.32 -9.09 57.39
N ALA A 830 84.26 -8.87 56.61
CA ALA A 830 84.38 -8.72 55.16
C ALA A 830 85.24 -7.50 54.78
N TRP A 831 85.16 -6.38 55.52
CA TRP A 831 86.05 -5.23 55.28
C TRP A 831 87.53 -5.63 55.38
N GLN A 832 87.88 -6.41 56.41
CA GLN A 832 89.26 -6.83 56.67
C GLN A 832 89.79 -7.78 55.59
N GLU A 833 88.94 -8.64 55.03
CA GLU A 833 89.30 -9.57 53.94
C GLU A 833 89.64 -8.85 52.62
N TRP A 834 89.03 -7.70 52.33
CA TRP A 834 89.19 -6.98 51.05
C TRP A 834 90.09 -5.75 51.12
N ALA A 835 90.63 -5.40 52.28
CA ALA A 835 91.53 -4.26 52.44
C ALA A 835 93.01 -4.70 52.38
N PRO A 836 93.64 -4.84 51.20
CA PRO A 836 95.09 -4.79 51.13
C PRO A 836 95.50 -3.33 51.30
N PHE A 837 95.83 -2.96 52.54
CA PHE A 837 96.72 -1.86 52.93
C PHE A 837 97.08 -0.84 51.83
N THR A 838 96.14 0.06 51.45
CA THR A 838 96.53 1.28 50.74
C THR A 838 97.14 2.21 51.78
N GLY A 839 98.47 2.32 51.74
CA GLY A 839 99.26 3.11 52.67
C GLY A 839 98.71 4.53 52.86
N ALA A 840 98.49 4.90 54.11
CA ALA A 840 98.69 6.29 54.50
C ALA A 840 100.21 6.56 54.48
N PRO A 841 100.64 7.79 54.13
CA PRO A 841 100.74 8.75 55.22
C PRO A 841 100.39 10.21 54.86
N SER A 842 99.85 10.88 55.89
CA SER A 842 100.11 12.26 56.32
C SER A 842 99.77 13.47 55.42
N LEU A 843 98.80 14.23 55.94
CA LEU A 843 98.85 15.66 56.28
C LEU A 843 98.93 16.73 55.15
N SER A 844 97.91 17.59 55.21
CA SER A 844 97.99 19.06 55.19
C SER A 844 97.64 19.85 53.91
N THR A 845 96.75 20.82 54.15
CA THR A 845 96.75 22.22 53.66
C THR A 845 96.28 22.58 52.24
N SER A 846 95.18 23.33 52.27
CA SER A 846 94.99 24.62 51.61
C SER A 846 94.46 24.65 50.18
N ALA A 847 93.20 25.08 50.12
CA ALA A 847 92.74 26.25 49.38
C ALA A 847 92.83 26.29 47.84
N MET A 848 91.63 26.54 47.32
CA MET A 848 91.32 27.60 46.37
C MET A 848 91.60 27.38 44.89
N SER A 849 90.62 27.96 44.19
CA SER A 849 90.74 28.57 42.87
C SER A 849 90.65 27.60 41.72
N ARG A 850 89.51 27.66 41.02
CA ARG A 850 89.35 28.50 39.81
C ARG A 850 89.87 27.70 38.62
N ARG A 851 89.24 27.65 37.48
CA ARG A 851 88.14 28.38 36.83
C ARG A 851 88.40 28.01 35.37
N ALA A 852 87.36 28.13 34.54
CA ALA A 852 87.53 28.41 33.12
C ALA A 852 88.12 27.24 32.30
N ASP A 853 87.79 27.09 31.04
CA ASP A 853 86.90 27.82 30.14
C ASP A 853 86.60 26.84 29.02
N ARG A 854 85.34 26.71 28.63
CA ARG A 854 84.79 27.36 27.44
C ARG A 854 85.56 27.08 26.15
N SER A 855 84.76 26.65 25.17
CA SER A 855 84.77 27.16 23.79
C SER A 855 85.97 26.71 22.95
N THR A 856 85.87 26.41 21.67
CA THR A 856 84.82 26.52 20.65
C THR A 856 85.46 25.95 19.38
N SER A 857 84.66 25.39 18.49
CA SER A 857 84.85 25.51 17.04
C SER A 857 83.61 24.87 16.41
N LEU A 858 82.51 25.58 16.16
CA LEU A 858 82.39 26.73 15.26
C LEU A 858 82.99 26.37 13.89
N ALA A 859 82.15 25.99 12.93
CA ALA A 859 81.81 26.91 11.85
C ALA A 859 80.93 26.27 10.76
N ARG A 860 80.14 27.17 10.15
CA ARG A 860 79.24 27.05 8.99
C ARG A 860 77.81 26.67 9.37
N LEU A 861 76.92 27.58 9.80
CA LEU A 861 76.59 28.92 9.27
C LEU A 861 76.38 28.88 7.74
N LEU A 862 75.12 28.74 7.31
CA LEU A 862 74.25 29.79 6.71
C LEU A 862 74.07 29.42 5.22
N THR A 863 72.91 29.50 4.58
CA THR A 863 71.84 30.50 4.64
C THR A 863 70.54 29.93 4.05
N ARG A 864 69.42 30.38 4.61
CA ARG A 864 68.05 30.49 4.03
C ARG A 864 68.01 31.79 3.15
N PRO A 865 66.94 32.22 2.43
CA PRO A 865 65.56 31.68 2.34
C PRO A 865 64.80 31.89 0.98
N ALA A 866 63.55 31.37 0.93
CA ALA A 866 62.30 32.07 0.54
C ALA A 866 62.00 32.44 -0.94
N ILE A 867 60.76 32.42 -1.49
CA ILE A 867 59.39 32.25 -0.95
C ILE A 867 58.40 32.04 -2.13
N ALA A 868 57.24 31.43 -1.82
CA ALA A 868 55.91 31.51 -2.47
C ALA A 868 55.72 30.83 -3.84
N SER A 869 54.61 30.14 -4.12
CA SER A 869 53.37 29.92 -3.38
C SER A 869 52.48 28.92 -4.13
N VAL A 870 51.74 28.10 -3.37
CA VAL A 870 50.30 27.74 -3.58
C VAL A 870 49.98 26.95 -4.86
N SER A 871 49.31 25.79 -4.87
CA SER A 871 48.68 24.98 -3.83
C SER A 871 48.33 23.61 -4.45
N THR A 872 48.38 22.58 -3.59
CA THR A 872 47.49 21.39 -3.51
C THR A 872 47.19 20.61 -4.80
N SER A 873 47.79 19.45 -5.08
CA SER A 873 47.82 18.14 -4.38
C SER A 873 46.65 17.19 -4.68
N HIS A 874 47.03 16.06 -5.29
CA HIS A 874 46.57 14.67 -5.09
C HIS A 874 45.11 14.34 -5.48
N ALA A 875 44.80 13.48 -6.46
CA ALA A 875 45.21 12.08 -6.71
C ALA A 875 44.88 11.10 -5.55
N PRO A 876 44.76 9.80 -5.83
CA PRO A 876 43.63 8.99 -6.33
C PRO A 876 43.11 8.08 -5.16
N PRO A 877 42.63 6.81 -5.26
CA PRO A 877 42.08 6.00 -6.36
C PRO A 877 40.75 5.21 -6.05
N ARG A 878 40.16 4.68 -7.14
CA ARG A 878 39.44 3.38 -7.34
C ARG A 878 38.30 2.92 -6.41
N GLY A 879 37.14 2.64 -7.04
CA GLY A 879 36.33 1.43 -6.76
C GLY A 879 34.80 1.58 -6.89
N ARG A 880 34.23 0.98 -7.96
CA ARG A 880 32.84 0.51 -8.19
C ARG A 880 31.97 0.36 -6.91
N THR A 881 30.67 0.69 -6.85
CA THR A 881 29.52 0.33 -7.70
C THR A 881 28.28 1.16 -7.29
N ALA A 882 27.39 1.41 -8.26
CA ALA A 882 25.92 1.53 -8.19
C ALA A 882 25.35 2.82 -8.81
N GLN A 883 24.56 2.61 -9.88
CA GLN A 883 23.31 3.33 -10.23
C GLN A 883 23.48 4.81 -10.69
N LEU A 884 22.88 5.32 -11.77
CA LEU A 884 21.64 4.99 -12.47
C LEU A 884 21.49 5.91 -13.72
N PHE A 885 20.60 5.53 -14.65
CA PHE A 885 20.02 6.31 -15.78
C PHE A 885 20.98 6.64 -16.95
N ASP A 886 20.62 6.54 -18.23
CA ASP A 886 19.31 6.47 -18.86
C ASP A 886 19.48 6.07 -20.34
N SER A 887 18.36 5.65 -20.95
CA SER A 887 17.99 5.97 -22.34
C SER A 887 18.13 4.91 -23.45
N VAL A 888 16.96 4.35 -23.79
CA VAL A 888 16.24 4.45 -25.08
C VAL A 888 16.65 3.60 -26.30
N ALA A 889 15.56 3.20 -26.97
CA ALA A 889 15.37 2.70 -28.33
C ALA A 889 15.49 1.17 -28.49
N GLU A 890 14.36 0.46 -28.39
CA GLU A 890 13.40 0.24 -29.49
C GLU A 890 13.85 -0.87 -30.43
N GLN A 891 13.13 -2.00 -30.41
CA GLN A 891 12.83 -2.79 -31.61
C GLN A 891 11.73 -3.81 -31.32
N HIS A 892 10.83 -3.92 -32.30
CA HIS A 892 9.71 -4.87 -32.45
C HIS A 892 8.31 -4.42 -32.00
N ALA A 893 7.73 -3.50 -32.79
CA ALA A 893 6.35 -3.60 -33.26
C ALA A 893 6.19 -4.85 -34.17
N PRO A 894 5.03 -5.19 -34.76
CA PRO A 894 3.63 -5.13 -34.33
C PRO A 894 2.91 -6.44 -34.76
N GLN A 895 2.65 -7.40 -33.88
CA GLN A 895 1.97 -8.66 -34.29
C GLN A 895 0.68 -9.00 -33.52
N ALA A 896 0.23 -8.14 -32.60
CA ALA A 896 -1.02 -8.37 -31.87
C ALA A 896 -2.23 -7.56 -32.38
N ALA A 897 -1.99 -6.46 -33.12
CA ALA A 897 -3.06 -5.60 -33.66
C ALA A 897 -3.62 -6.11 -35.01
N GLN A 898 -2.97 -7.10 -35.62
CA GLN A 898 -3.36 -7.69 -36.90
C GLN A 898 -4.26 -8.93 -36.73
N LEU A 899 -4.21 -9.59 -35.56
CA LEU A 899 -5.06 -10.74 -35.21
C LEU A 899 -6.41 -10.32 -34.59
N ALA A 900 -6.52 -9.11 -34.03
CA ALA A 900 -7.78 -8.58 -33.50
C ALA A 900 -8.70 -7.97 -34.58
N ARG A 901 -8.18 -7.66 -35.77
CA ARG A 901 -8.97 -7.14 -36.91
C ARG A 901 -9.47 -8.21 -37.89
N GLN A 902 -8.99 -9.45 -37.76
CA GLN A 902 -9.42 -10.58 -38.61
C GLN A 902 -10.58 -11.40 -38.03
N LEU A 903 -10.97 -11.17 -36.76
CA LEU A 903 -12.05 -11.92 -36.08
C LEU A 903 -13.35 -11.12 -35.86
N LEU A 904 -13.39 -9.84 -36.22
CA LEU A 904 -14.56 -8.96 -36.11
C LEU A 904 -15.07 -8.43 -37.46
N GLY A 905 -14.57 -8.97 -38.57
CA GLY A 905 -14.85 -8.47 -39.94
C GLY A 905 -16.04 -9.10 -40.68
N ASN A 906 -16.81 -10.00 -40.07
CA ASN A 906 -17.79 -10.81 -40.82
C ASN A 906 -19.28 -10.65 -40.43
N PHE A 907 -19.69 -9.69 -39.59
CA PHE A 907 -21.13 -9.58 -39.23
C PHE A 907 -21.73 -8.17 -39.04
N SER A 908 -21.12 -7.10 -39.55
CA SER A 908 -21.70 -5.76 -39.45
C SER A 908 -21.61 -4.97 -40.76
N ALA A 909 -22.42 -5.35 -41.74
CA ALA A 909 -22.72 -4.51 -42.89
C ALA A 909 -24.12 -4.85 -43.39
N GLY A 910 -25.09 -4.01 -43.02
CA GLY A 910 -26.46 -4.17 -43.50
C GLY A 910 -27.35 -2.97 -43.25
N TRP A 911 -27.25 -2.30 -42.09
CA TRP A 911 -28.33 -1.38 -41.67
C TRP A 911 -27.89 -0.03 -41.09
N TRP A 912 -26.59 0.30 -41.12
CA TRP A 912 -26.09 1.58 -40.57
C TRP A 912 -25.23 2.31 -41.59
N GLY A 913 -25.86 3.16 -42.40
CA GLY A 913 -25.19 4.26 -43.06
C GLY A 913 -25.21 5.47 -42.12
N ASP A 914 -24.08 5.73 -41.47
CA ASP A 914 -23.84 7.00 -40.77
C ASP A 914 -23.54 8.08 -41.82
N ASP A 915 -24.52 8.93 -42.06
CA ASP A 915 -24.40 10.12 -42.90
C ASP A 915 -24.04 11.32 -42.01
N LYS A 916 -22.76 11.48 -41.72
CA LYS A 916 -22.18 12.72 -41.21
C LYS A 916 -20.80 12.96 -41.81
N ALA A 917 -20.78 13.49 -43.03
CA ALA A 917 -19.87 14.56 -43.45
C ALA A 917 -19.98 14.80 -44.96
N SER A 918 -20.88 15.69 -45.38
CA SER A 918 -20.58 16.64 -46.46
C SER A 918 -21.61 17.75 -46.51
N ARG A 919 -21.25 18.92 -45.97
CA ARG A 919 -21.37 20.25 -46.61
C ARG A 919 -21.04 21.34 -45.57
N SER A 920 -20.40 22.38 -46.09
CA SER A 920 -20.09 23.70 -45.53
C SER A 920 -20.97 24.17 -44.37
#